data_AF-A0A4Q4ZRE2-F1
#
_entry.id   AF-A0A4Q4ZRE2-F1
#
_cell.length_a   1.000
_cell.length_b   1.000
_cell.length_c   1.000
_cell.angle_alpha   90.00
_cell.angle_beta   90.00
_cell.angle_gamma   90.00
#
_symmetry.space_group_name_H-M   'P 1'
#
loop_
_entity.id
_entity.type
_entity.pdbx_description
1 polymer ?
#
loop_
_entity_poly.entity_id
_entity_poly.type
_entity_poly.pdbx_seq_one_letter_code
_entity_poly.pdbx_strand_id
1 'polypeptide(L)'
;MESKFLQHETLHLDALKLLRQLAPSTLIDALALAAIGSALSAYLLRGYVWEKPDPHQHLWFERPQAAGVEGSSGKVTTRNITEKAHELGKDIIIFWGSQSGTAEHFANRLAQELPRRLRLEAMAVDLSDYDPDTIALLPRTKIAIFILATYGEGDPSDNACSFCDWLTWIKENTLSSLRYAAFGLGNSDYQHYNRVVDRVTAGLERCGAESLTPVGKADASRGTTEEDFLSWKESLCDVFRERLGFAESSGGLEARRELAFKVVEDDSLDLADLHTGHPVHVLDSGKSGSNSQIKPLKIKHSRELFTSSSRNCLHIEFDLSNAPELTYKTGDHLAIWPINPDQEVDRLLNILGLSEKRAIPILISSLDRAIKAKIPSPTSIDALFRYYLEVGAPVSRDTVHGLASFAPSPATKEFLLSISRDRDTFADFLSQTHATMGRLLEIASKAAGETSKWQGLPLSYLVEVLPRTQPRYYSISSSSITSPRAPSITVLVANTELTGSKTPAVAIPGLATNYLLSVSNSLCNTGIAQNQGKLTYALSGPSETLAGGLVQAHVRRSKFKLPALSSCPLIMIAAGTGLAPFRAFIIERTRLRSIGKPVGKMLLIFGCRRPDEDYIYHEELEQAAQSLEGRLRIVSAFSRMDGTPKVYVQDREKVNFQYPKVAELEAKTDID
;
A
#
# COMPACT_ATOMS: atom_id res chain seq x y z
N MET A 1 -67.35 -47.39 18.75
CA MET A 1 -66.80 -46.53 17.68
C MET A 1 -67.75 -45.37 17.37
N GLU A 2 -68.44 -44.81 18.38
CA GLU A 2 -69.43 -43.73 18.21
C GLU A 2 -69.14 -42.47 19.04
N SER A 3 -68.12 -42.45 19.92
CA SER A 3 -67.83 -41.25 20.74
C SER A 3 -66.86 -40.25 20.10
N LYS A 4 -66.21 -40.57 18.96
CA LYS A 4 -65.29 -39.66 18.25
C LYS A 4 -65.92 -38.90 17.08
N PHE A 5 -67.14 -39.24 16.66
CA PHE A 5 -67.84 -38.51 15.58
C PHE A 5 -68.66 -37.31 16.09
N LEU A 6 -69.14 -37.33 17.35
CA LEU A 6 -69.92 -36.23 17.94
C LEU A 6 -69.09 -35.01 18.40
N GLN A 7 -67.77 -35.15 18.55
CA GLN A 7 -66.89 -34.02 18.93
C GLN A 7 -66.52 -33.11 17.74
N HIS A 8 -66.59 -33.58 16.50
CA HIS A 8 -66.20 -32.77 15.34
C HIS A 8 -67.33 -31.89 14.80
N GLU A 9 -68.60 -32.32 14.90
CA GLU A 9 -69.75 -31.49 14.50
C GLU A 9 -70.04 -30.35 15.49
N THR A 10 -69.77 -30.56 16.79
CA THR A 10 -69.99 -29.54 17.83
C THR A 10 -68.99 -28.38 17.73
N LEU A 11 -67.72 -28.66 17.43
CA LEU A 11 -66.69 -27.63 17.20
C LEU A 11 -66.94 -26.76 15.95
N HIS A 12 -67.47 -27.34 14.87
CA HIS A 12 -67.81 -26.59 13.65
C HIS A 12 -69.04 -25.69 13.83
N LEU A 13 -70.04 -26.14 14.61
CA LEU A 13 -71.24 -25.35 14.89
C LEU A 13 -70.93 -24.15 15.82
N ASP A 14 -70.01 -24.30 16.77
CA ASP A 14 -69.62 -23.24 17.70
C ASP A 14 -68.73 -22.17 17.04
N ALA A 15 -67.87 -22.55 16.10
CA ALA A 15 -67.08 -21.60 15.30
C ALA A 15 -67.98 -20.74 14.37
N LEU A 16 -68.99 -21.34 13.74
CA LEU A 16 -69.97 -20.62 12.91
C LEU A 16 -70.90 -19.71 13.73
N LYS A 17 -71.22 -20.08 14.97
CA LYS A 17 -71.96 -19.21 15.92
C LYS A 17 -71.10 -18.02 16.38
N LEU A 18 -69.81 -18.23 16.66
CA LEU A 18 -68.88 -17.14 17.00
C LEU A 18 -68.69 -16.16 15.84
N LEU A 19 -68.60 -16.66 14.60
CA LEU A 19 -68.48 -15.82 13.40
C LEU A 19 -69.74 -14.99 13.12
N ARG A 20 -70.94 -15.51 13.46
CA ARG A 20 -72.20 -14.72 13.40
C ARG A 20 -72.28 -13.63 14.47
N GLN A 21 -71.61 -13.79 15.61
CA GLN A 21 -71.51 -12.76 16.65
C GLN A 21 -70.48 -11.66 16.32
N LEU A 22 -69.63 -11.88 15.31
CA LEU A 22 -68.65 -10.91 14.79
C LEU A 22 -69.19 -10.10 13.59
N ALA A 23 -70.47 -10.25 13.23
CA ALA A 23 -71.08 -9.44 12.19
C ALA A 23 -71.21 -7.98 12.69
N PRO A 24 -70.60 -6.99 12.00
CA PRO A 24 -70.56 -5.62 12.48
C PRO A 24 -71.97 -5.05 12.56
N SER A 25 -72.36 -4.58 13.74
CA SER A 25 -73.68 -4.00 13.99
C SER A 25 -73.74 -2.51 13.64
N THR A 26 -72.57 -1.86 13.54
CA THR A 26 -72.43 -0.43 13.22
C THR A 26 -71.39 -0.19 12.14
N LEU A 27 -71.46 0.97 11.47
CA LEU A 27 -70.50 1.38 10.45
C LEU A 27 -69.07 1.52 11.03
N ILE A 28 -68.95 1.83 12.32
CA ILE A 28 -67.68 1.91 13.04
C ILE A 28 -67.07 0.52 13.24
N ASP A 29 -67.88 -0.49 13.57
CA ASP A 29 -67.41 -1.87 13.71
C ASP A 29 -66.91 -2.43 12.36
N ALA A 30 -67.60 -2.09 11.27
CA ALA A 30 -67.19 -2.49 9.92
C ALA A 30 -65.86 -1.83 9.51
N LEU A 31 -65.68 -0.54 9.84
CA LEU A 31 -64.41 0.17 9.59
C LEU A 31 -63.27 -0.38 10.47
N ALA A 32 -63.54 -0.73 11.72
CA ALA A 32 -62.56 -1.34 12.60
C ALA A 32 -62.14 -2.73 12.10
N LEU A 33 -63.08 -3.58 11.68
CA LEU A 33 -62.81 -4.88 11.08
C LEU A 33 -62.04 -4.75 9.76
N ALA A 34 -62.38 -3.76 8.93
CA ALA A 34 -61.64 -3.47 7.69
C ALA A 34 -60.21 -2.99 7.97
N ALA A 35 -60.00 -2.14 8.97
CA ALA A 35 -58.67 -1.69 9.38
C ALA A 35 -57.81 -2.83 9.94
N ILE A 36 -58.41 -3.71 10.75
CA ILE A 36 -57.75 -4.91 11.29
C ILE A 36 -57.41 -5.88 10.14
N GLY A 37 -58.35 -6.13 9.22
CA GLY A 37 -58.12 -6.96 8.04
C GLY A 37 -57.02 -6.40 7.15
N SER A 38 -57.00 -5.08 6.93
CA SER A 38 -55.96 -4.40 6.16
C SER A 38 -54.58 -4.49 6.82
N ALA A 39 -54.51 -4.30 8.14
CA ALA A 39 -53.27 -4.46 8.90
C ALA A 39 -52.77 -5.91 8.91
N LEU A 40 -53.68 -6.88 9.01
CA LEU A 40 -53.35 -8.30 8.99
C LEU A 40 -52.87 -8.73 7.59
N SER A 41 -53.53 -8.26 6.53
CA SER A 41 -53.08 -8.48 5.14
C SER A 41 -51.73 -7.82 4.88
N ALA A 42 -51.50 -6.58 5.35
CA ALA A 42 -50.20 -5.92 5.24
C ALA A 42 -49.09 -6.66 6.00
N TYR A 43 -49.40 -7.24 7.16
CA TYR A 43 -48.47 -8.06 7.94
C TYR A 43 -48.16 -9.40 7.24
N LEU A 44 -49.17 -10.07 6.69
CA LEU A 44 -49.01 -11.36 6.00
C LEU A 44 -48.32 -11.21 4.63
N LEU A 45 -48.48 -10.07 3.95
CA LEU A 45 -47.82 -9.76 2.67
C LEU A 45 -46.44 -9.10 2.85
N ARG A 46 -46.01 -8.83 4.10
CA ARG A 46 -44.71 -8.27 4.43
C ARG A 46 -43.59 -9.25 4.02
N GLY A 47 -42.81 -8.88 3.00
CA GLY A 47 -41.73 -9.70 2.43
C GLY A 47 -42.00 -10.30 1.06
N TYR A 48 -43.24 -10.19 0.53
CA TYR A 48 -43.58 -10.58 -0.85
C TYR A 48 -43.76 -9.37 -1.78
N VAL A 49 -44.33 -8.26 -1.30
CA VAL A 49 -44.68 -7.07 -2.13
C VAL A 49 -43.93 -5.79 -1.72
N TRP A 50 -43.33 -5.74 -0.52
CA TRP A 50 -42.42 -4.67 -0.08
C TRP A 50 -40.98 -5.16 -0.08
N GLU A 51 -40.03 -4.24 -0.33
CA GLU A 51 -38.58 -4.48 -0.42
C GLU A 51 -38.12 -5.57 0.55
N LYS A 52 -37.53 -6.63 0.00
CA LYS A 52 -36.83 -7.63 0.80
C LYS A 52 -35.72 -6.91 1.57
N PRO A 53 -35.73 -6.93 2.91
CA PRO A 53 -34.56 -6.48 3.68
C PRO A 53 -33.36 -7.28 3.18
N ASP A 54 -32.24 -6.59 2.98
CA ASP A 54 -30.98 -7.23 2.60
C ASP A 54 -30.77 -8.47 3.51
N PRO A 55 -30.71 -9.70 2.95
CA PRO A 55 -30.53 -10.91 3.75
C PRO A 55 -29.24 -10.87 4.59
N HIS A 56 -28.34 -9.92 4.32
CA HIS A 56 -27.11 -9.65 5.02
C HIS A 56 -27.21 -8.55 6.10
N GLN A 57 -28.39 -8.01 6.40
CA GLN A 57 -28.56 -6.95 7.41
C GLN A 57 -28.10 -7.38 8.82
N HIS A 58 -28.11 -8.67 9.14
CA HIS A 58 -27.60 -9.21 10.41
C HIS A 58 -26.06 -9.12 10.53
N LEU A 59 -25.33 -9.14 9.40
CA LEU A 59 -23.87 -8.97 9.36
C LEU A 59 -23.43 -7.55 9.78
N TRP A 60 -24.34 -6.58 9.79
CA TRP A 60 -24.06 -5.22 10.27
C TRP A 60 -23.98 -5.14 11.80
N PHE A 61 -24.55 -6.13 12.50
CA PHE A 61 -24.66 -6.16 13.97
C PHE A 61 -23.91 -7.34 14.61
N GLU A 62 -23.32 -8.23 13.81
CA GLU A 62 -22.42 -9.27 14.32
C GLU A 62 -21.10 -8.66 14.79
N ARG A 63 -20.80 -8.84 16.07
CA ARG A 63 -19.47 -8.60 16.63
C ARG A 63 -18.57 -9.76 16.19
N PRO A 64 -17.53 -9.55 15.36
CA PRO A 64 -16.72 -10.63 14.78
C PRO A 64 -15.84 -11.40 15.79
N GLN A 65 -16.05 -11.21 17.09
CA GLN A 65 -15.21 -11.77 18.16
C GLN A 65 -15.76 -13.06 18.77
N ALA A 66 -16.95 -13.53 18.36
CA ALA A 66 -17.62 -14.66 19.02
C ALA A 66 -17.71 -15.96 18.18
N ALA A 67 -17.31 -15.96 16.91
CA ALA A 67 -17.39 -17.16 16.06
C ALA A 67 -16.11 -17.35 15.25
N GLY A 68 -15.30 -18.36 15.62
CA GLY A 68 -14.19 -18.84 14.79
C GLY A 68 -12.87 -19.08 15.52
N VAL A 69 -12.85 -20.00 16.48
CA VAL A 69 -11.59 -20.65 16.92
C VAL A 69 -11.82 -22.16 16.98
N GLU A 70 -12.07 -22.80 15.85
CA GLU A 70 -11.84 -24.25 15.70
C GLU A 70 -11.40 -24.54 14.26
N GLY A 71 -10.20 -25.10 14.10
CA GLY A 71 -9.77 -25.77 12.86
C GLY A 71 -8.68 -25.10 12.02
N SER A 72 -7.44 -25.05 12.51
CA SER A 72 -6.24 -24.98 11.66
C SER A 72 -5.00 -25.37 12.48
N SER A 73 -4.59 -26.63 12.40
CA SER A 73 -3.40 -27.21 13.04
C SER A 73 -2.09 -26.81 12.32
N GLY A 74 -1.85 -25.50 12.18
CA GLY A 74 -0.53 -24.99 11.84
C GLY A 74 0.34 -24.95 13.09
N LYS A 75 1.61 -25.41 13.02
CA LYS A 75 2.59 -25.24 14.12
C LYS A 75 2.58 -23.77 14.56
N VAL A 76 2.17 -23.52 15.81
CA VAL A 76 2.21 -22.19 16.42
C VAL A 76 3.66 -21.74 16.42
N THR A 77 3.96 -20.70 15.64
CA THR A 77 5.28 -20.06 15.66
C THR A 77 5.35 -19.18 16.90
N THR A 78 6.42 -19.31 17.70
CA THR A 78 6.58 -18.51 18.92
C THR A 78 6.63 -17.02 18.58
N ARG A 79 5.87 -16.22 19.33
CA ARG A 79 5.89 -14.75 19.28
C ARG A 79 6.96 -14.15 20.20
N ASN A 80 7.73 -15.00 20.90
CA ASN A 80 8.85 -14.58 21.72
C ASN A 80 10.12 -14.45 20.88
N ILE A 81 10.58 -13.21 20.66
CA ILE A 81 11.77 -12.98 19.82
C ILE A 81 13.05 -13.52 20.45
N THR A 82 13.13 -13.51 21.79
CA THR A 82 14.32 -13.98 22.52
C THR A 82 14.48 -15.49 22.41
N GLU A 83 13.38 -16.24 22.59
CA GLU A 83 13.36 -17.68 22.32
C GLU A 83 13.72 -17.95 20.86
N LYS A 84 13.12 -17.21 19.92
CA LYS A 84 13.36 -17.43 18.49
C LYS A 84 14.80 -17.18 18.09
N ALA A 85 15.41 -16.10 18.58
CA ALA A 85 16.80 -15.76 18.35
C ALA A 85 17.76 -16.78 18.99
N HIS A 86 17.38 -17.37 20.13
CA HIS A 86 18.16 -18.45 20.75
C HIS A 86 18.05 -19.76 19.95
N GLU A 87 16.84 -20.18 19.56
CA GLU A 87 16.59 -21.37 18.75
C GLU A 87 17.35 -21.36 17.42
N LEU A 88 17.43 -20.19 16.78
CA LEU A 88 18.10 -20.00 15.49
C LEU A 88 19.58 -19.62 15.63
N GLY A 89 20.10 -19.47 16.85
CA GLY A 89 21.49 -19.08 17.08
C GLY A 89 21.86 -17.71 16.51
N LYS A 90 20.94 -16.75 16.49
CA LYS A 90 21.14 -15.41 15.87
C LYS A 90 21.67 -14.41 16.89
N ASP A 91 22.75 -13.71 16.56
CA ASP A 91 23.42 -12.70 17.39
C ASP A 91 22.83 -11.30 17.20
N ILE A 92 22.42 -10.99 15.96
CA ILE A 92 21.87 -9.70 15.57
C ILE A 92 20.41 -9.86 15.14
N ILE A 93 19.52 -9.05 15.74
CA ILE A 93 18.10 -9.02 15.42
C ILE A 93 17.76 -7.65 14.83
N ILE A 94 17.30 -7.65 13.58
CA ILE A 94 17.02 -6.44 12.82
C ILE A 94 15.50 -6.29 12.69
N PHE A 95 14.94 -5.45 13.54
CA PHE A 95 13.53 -5.09 13.57
C PHE A 95 13.23 -4.03 12.50
N TRP A 96 12.14 -4.20 11.77
CA TRP A 96 11.71 -3.19 10.80
C TRP A 96 10.24 -2.79 10.94
N GLY A 97 10.00 -1.49 10.73
CA GLY A 97 8.69 -0.86 10.64
C GLY A 97 8.53 -0.23 9.26
N SER A 98 7.64 -0.79 8.43
CA SER A 98 7.53 -0.46 7.00
C SER A 98 6.08 -0.46 6.53
N GLN A 99 5.68 0.53 5.72
CA GLN A 99 4.38 0.48 5.00
C GLN A 99 4.57 0.15 3.52
N SER A 100 5.61 0.70 2.89
CA SER A 100 5.88 0.59 1.46
C SER A 100 7.01 -0.38 1.10
N GLY A 101 7.56 -1.09 2.08
CA GLY A 101 8.59 -2.12 1.87
C GLY A 101 10.05 -1.64 1.96
N THR A 102 10.33 -0.32 2.03
CA THR A 102 11.73 0.19 2.01
C THR A 102 12.52 -0.21 3.26
N ALA A 103 11.95 -0.02 4.46
CA ALA A 103 12.61 -0.40 5.71
C ALA A 103 12.81 -1.92 5.81
N GLU A 104 11.82 -2.69 5.36
CA GLU A 104 11.91 -4.15 5.23
C GLU A 104 13.06 -4.56 4.30
N HIS A 105 13.18 -3.94 3.12
CA HIS A 105 14.25 -4.23 2.17
C HIS A 105 15.63 -3.98 2.79
N PHE A 106 15.84 -2.84 3.44
CA PHE A 106 17.09 -2.53 4.14
C PHE A 106 17.41 -3.50 5.27
N ALA A 107 16.41 -3.90 6.06
CA ALA A 107 16.61 -4.86 7.13
C ALA A 107 17.04 -6.24 6.61
N ASN A 108 16.37 -6.74 5.55
CA ASN A 108 16.72 -8.03 4.95
C ASN A 108 18.11 -8.01 4.31
N ARG A 109 18.48 -6.91 3.63
CA ARG A 109 19.83 -6.74 3.09
C ARG A 109 20.88 -6.74 4.18
N LEU A 110 20.65 -5.99 5.26
CA LEU A 110 21.58 -5.95 6.39
C LEU A 110 21.72 -7.33 7.06
N ALA A 111 20.61 -8.09 7.19
CA ALA A 111 20.65 -9.45 7.74
C ALA A 111 21.43 -10.44 6.88
N GLN A 112 21.54 -10.20 5.56
CA GLN A 112 22.33 -11.02 4.65
C GLN A 112 23.80 -10.57 4.58
N GLU A 113 24.07 -9.28 4.71
CA GLU A 113 25.41 -8.72 4.57
C GLU A 113 26.24 -8.84 5.85
N LEU A 114 25.63 -8.63 7.03
CA LEU A 114 26.38 -8.67 8.30
C LEU A 114 27.05 -10.02 8.56
N PRO A 115 26.40 -11.19 8.38
CA PRO A 115 27.06 -12.49 8.60
C PRO A 115 28.20 -12.80 7.63
N ARG A 116 28.22 -12.13 6.47
CA ARG A 116 29.30 -12.29 5.49
C ARG A 116 30.53 -11.47 5.88
N ARG A 117 30.32 -10.24 6.40
CA ARG A 117 31.40 -9.35 6.83
C ARG A 117 31.92 -9.70 8.22
N LEU A 118 31.00 -10.04 9.12
CA LEU A 118 31.24 -10.31 10.54
C LEU A 118 30.94 -11.79 10.80
N ARG A 119 31.70 -12.43 11.69
CA ARG A 119 31.40 -13.81 12.15
C ARG A 119 30.21 -13.84 13.12
N LEU A 120 29.12 -13.18 12.77
CA LEU A 120 27.91 -13.02 13.56
C LEU A 120 26.69 -13.42 12.75
N GLU A 121 25.78 -14.14 13.36
CA GLU A 121 24.55 -14.54 12.70
C GLU A 121 23.46 -13.47 12.85
N ALA A 122 22.79 -13.10 11.76
CA ALA A 122 21.76 -12.05 11.77
C ALA A 122 20.41 -12.57 11.26
N MET A 123 19.32 -11.92 11.70
CA MET A 123 17.97 -12.13 11.19
C MET A 123 17.19 -10.82 11.11
N ALA A 124 16.36 -10.67 10.09
CA ALA A 124 15.42 -9.56 9.95
C ALA A 124 14.00 -9.99 10.32
N VAL A 125 13.29 -9.17 11.09
CA VAL A 125 11.96 -9.48 11.62
C VAL A 125 11.01 -8.30 11.56
N ASP A 126 9.75 -8.60 11.23
CA ASP A 126 8.65 -7.65 11.38
C ASP A 126 8.40 -7.41 12.87
N LEU A 127 8.23 -6.15 13.28
CA LEU A 127 7.90 -5.82 14.67
C LEU A 127 6.56 -6.41 15.15
N SER A 128 5.59 -6.60 14.25
CA SER A 128 4.26 -7.12 14.57
C SER A 128 4.21 -8.65 14.75
N ASP A 129 5.21 -9.37 14.22
CA ASP A 129 5.31 -10.83 14.35
C ASP A 129 5.64 -11.28 15.79
N TYR A 130 6.17 -10.38 16.62
CA TYR A 130 6.66 -10.69 17.95
C TYR A 130 6.03 -9.80 19.02
N ASP A 131 6.01 -10.29 20.26
CA ASP A 131 5.49 -9.53 21.39
C ASP A 131 6.58 -8.56 21.91
N PRO A 132 6.31 -7.24 21.99
CA PRO A 132 7.32 -6.23 22.30
C PRO A 132 8.05 -6.43 23.63
N ASP A 133 7.36 -6.94 24.64
CA ASP A 133 7.93 -7.21 25.97
C ASP A 133 9.05 -8.25 25.93
N THR A 134 9.00 -9.18 24.96
CA THR A 134 10.06 -10.20 24.79
C THR A 134 11.37 -9.63 24.27
N ILE A 135 11.38 -8.39 23.73
CA ILE A 135 12.61 -7.66 23.37
C ILE A 135 13.41 -7.31 24.63
N ALA A 136 12.74 -7.04 25.75
CA ALA A 136 13.40 -6.76 27.03
C ALA A 136 14.17 -7.96 27.59
N LEU A 137 13.85 -9.17 27.12
CA LEU A 137 14.51 -10.40 27.54
C LEU A 137 15.79 -10.69 26.76
N LEU A 138 16.13 -9.89 25.74
CA LEU A 138 17.33 -10.10 24.95
C LEU A 138 18.59 -9.95 25.85
N PRO A 139 19.48 -10.96 25.86
CA PRO A 139 20.70 -10.90 26.64
C PRO A 139 21.64 -9.86 26.05
N ARG A 140 22.51 -9.29 26.90
CA ARG A 140 23.48 -8.26 26.48
C ARG A 140 24.41 -8.72 25.38
N THR A 141 24.62 -10.03 25.20
CA THR A 141 25.43 -10.59 24.10
C THR A 141 24.81 -10.35 22.72
N LYS A 142 23.48 -10.23 22.62
CA LYS A 142 22.77 -9.96 21.37
C LYS A 142 22.68 -8.46 21.07
N ILE A 143 22.44 -8.12 19.82
CA ILE A 143 22.38 -6.73 19.33
C ILE A 143 21.07 -6.53 18.58
N ALA A 144 20.34 -5.47 18.92
CA ALA A 144 19.12 -5.07 18.23
C ALA A 144 19.39 -3.94 17.22
N ILE A 145 18.81 -4.02 16.04
CA ILE A 145 18.87 -2.95 15.05
C ILE A 145 17.43 -2.57 14.67
N PHE A 146 17.09 -1.29 14.74
CA PHE A 146 15.75 -0.79 14.40
C PHE A 146 15.79 0.02 13.11
N ILE A 147 15.07 -0.42 12.08
CA ILE A 147 14.92 0.29 10.80
C ILE A 147 13.47 0.72 10.66
N LEU A 148 13.19 2.01 10.84
CA LEU A 148 11.83 2.51 11.07
C LEU A 148 11.45 3.64 10.11
N ALA A 149 10.36 3.44 9.37
CA ALA A 149 9.79 4.49 8.54
C ALA A 149 8.79 5.37 9.32
N THR A 150 8.78 6.66 8.99
CA THR A 150 7.81 7.64 9.53
C THR A 150 6.71 7.91 8.50
N TYR A 151 5.44 7.90 8.95
CA TYR A 151 4.27 8.15 8.11
C TYR A 151 3.35 9.21 8.74
N GLY A 152 2.43 9.76 7.93
CA GLY A 152 1.41 10.69 8.39
C GLY A 152 1.99 11.87 9.17
N GLU A 153 1.43 12.15 10.34
CA GLU A 153 1.81 13.26 11.23
C GLU A 153 2.92 12.83 12.22
N GLY A 154 3.94 12.11 11.74
CA GLY A 154 4.99 11.57 12.60
C GLY A 154 4.60 10.28 13.32
N ASP A 155 3.67 9.54 12.72
CA ASP A 155 3.15 8.25 13.20
C ASP A 155 4.02 7.08 12.70
N PRO A 156 4.12 5.98 13.48
CA PRO A 156 4.75 4.74 13.03
C PRO A 156 3.98 4.08 11.88
N SER A 157 4.66 3.19 11.15
CA SER A 157 3.98 2.24 10.25
C SER A 157 3.02 1.34 11.02
N ASP A 158 1.99 0.82 10.33
CA ASP A 158 0.96 -0.01 10.97
C ASP A 158 1.56 -1.18 11.77
N ASN A 159 2.61 -1.82 11.24
CA ASN A 159 3.31 -2.95 11.85
C ASN A 159 4.23 -2.59 13.03
N ALA A 160 4.50 -1.29 13.26
CA ALA A 160 5.32 -0.81 14.36
C ALA A 160 4.52 -0.13 15.48
N CYS A 161 3.20 0.06 15.32
CA CYS A 161 2.33 0.73 16.30
C CYS A 161 2.42 0.08 17.68
N SER A 162 2.19 -1.24 17.77
CA SER A 162 2.18 -1.98 19.05
C SER A 162 3.48 -1.82 19.84
N PHE A 163 4.63 -1.89 19.13
CA PHE A 163 5.95 -1.68 19.73
C PHE A 163 6.14 -0.25 20.23
N CYS A 164 5.74 0.75 19.43
CA CYS A 164 5.83 2.16 19.84
C CYS A 164 4.96 2.44 21.07
N ASP A 165 3.73 1.93 21.09
CA ASP A 165 2.80 2.06 22.21
C ASP A 165 3.36 1.40 23.47
N TRP A 166 3.84 0.15 23.36
CA TRP A 166 4.51 -0.54 24.47
C TRP A 166 5.66 0.28 25.05
N LEU A 167 6.51 0.84 24.19
CA LEU A 167 7.64 1.65 24.60
C LEU A 167 7.20 2.90 25.38
N THR A 168 5.99 3.42 25.18
CA THR A 168 5.49 4.56 25.98
C THR A 168 5.15 4.20 27.43
N TRP A 169 4.79 2.94 27.71
CA TRP A 169 4.27 2.49 29.00
C TRP A 169 5.28 1.71 29.86
N ILE A 170 6.38 1.23 29.30
CA ILE A 170 7.36 0.46 30.07
C ILE A 170 8.12 1.32 31.10
N LYS A 171 8.49 0.67 32.20
CA LYS A 171 9.24 1.30 33.29
C LYS A 171 10.68 1.58 32.88
N GLU A 172 11.25 2.62 33.49
CA GLU A 172 12.67 2.94 33.37
C GLU A 172 13.54 1.72 33.75
N ASN A 173 14.72 1.61 33.13
CA ASN A 173 15.71 0.54 33.31
C ASN A 173 15.30 -0.90 32.94
N THR A 174 14.10 -1.10 32.37
CA THR A 174 13.65 -2.43 31.90
C THR A 174 14.51 -2.98 30.74
N LEU A 175 15.21 -2.11 29.99
CA LEU A 175 16.01 -2.46 28.81
C LEU A 175 17.53 -2.33 29.03
N SER A 176 17.99 -2.42 30.28
CA SER A 176 19.41 -2.22 30.65
C SER A 176 20.38 -3.23 30.00
N SER A 177 19.92 -4.40 29.56
CA SER A 177 20.72 -5.36 28.81
C SER A 177 20.77 -5.07 27.31
N LEU A 178 19.86 -4.25 26.78
CA LEU A 178 19.69 -4.06 25.35
C LEU A 178 20.77 -3.12 24.78
N ARG A 179 21.53 -3.62 23.80
CA ARG A 179 22.42 -2.80 22.97
C ARG A 179 21.79 -2.63 21.60
N TYR A 180 21.73 -1.40 21.09
CA TYR A 180 21.00 -1.14 19.86
C TYR A 180 21.66 -0.16 18.90
N ALA A 181 21.29 -0.25 17.63
CA ALA A 181 21.48 0.77 16.62
C ALA A 181 20.14 1.09 15.94
N ALA A 182 19.99 2.29 15.38
CA ALA A 182 18.74 2.69 14.75
C ALA A 182 18.96 3.52 13.47
N PHE A 183 18.09 3.28 12.49
CA PHE A 183 18.03 3.98 11.21
C PHE A 183 16.58 4.39 10.91
N GLY A 184 16.36 5.69 10.70
CA GLY A 184 15.07 6.24 10.33
C GLY A 184 14.95 6.43 8.82
N LEU A 185 13.75 6.17 8.28
CA LEU A 185 13.35 6.59 6.95
C LEU A 185 12.30 7.69 7.07
N GLY A 186 12.61 8.87 6.53
CA GLY A 186 11.74 10.03 6.55
C GLY A 186 11.86 10.87 5.29
N ASN A 187 11.10 11.96 5.26
CA ASN A 187 11.11 12.93 4.18
C ASN A 187 11.06 14.33 4.81
N SER A 188 12.05 15.17 4.53
CA SER A 188 12.19 16.51 5.13
C SER A 188 11.11 17.51 4.68
N ASP A 189 10.37 17.20 3.61
CA ASP A 189 9.23 18.02 3.17
C ASP A 189 8.05 17.93 4.17
N TYR A 190 8.07 16.94 5.06
CA TYR A 190 7.09 16.76 6.13
C TYR A 190 7.58 17.38 7.43
N GLN A 191 6.66 18.03 8.17
CA GLN A 191 6.95 18.68 9.45
C GLN A 191 7.61 17.73 10.47
N HIS A 192 7.21 16.46 10.46
CA HIS A 192 7.66 15.44 11.41
C HIS A 192 8.75 14.54 10.81
N TYR A 193 9.81 15.15 10.27
CA TYR A 193 10.95 14.44 9.68
C TYR A 193 11.57 13.41 10.65
N ASN A 194 11.54 12.13 10.26
CA ASN A 194 12.12 11.01 11.03
C ASN A 194 11.61 10.90 12.49
N ARG A 195 10.42 11.43 12.79
CA ARG A 195 9.87 11.51 14.15
C ARG A 195 9.76 10.15 14.86
N VAL A 196 9.51 9.08 14.13
CA VAL A 196 9.32 7.74 14.73
C VAL A 196 10.63 7.19 15.28
N VAL A 197 11.72 7.26 14.53
CA VAL A 197 13.02 6.79 15.03
C VAL A 197 13.49 7.63 16.21
N ASP A 198 13.21 8.93 16.21
CA ASP A 198 13.50 9.82 17.34
C ASP A 198 12.71 9.45 18.59
N ARG A 199 11.41 9.14 18.46
CA ARG A 199 10.58 8.68 19.57
C ARG A 199 11.06 7.33 20.11
N VAL A 200 11.40 6.40 19.22
CA VAL A 200 11.86 5.07 19.62
C VAL A 200 13.20 5.14 20.33
N THR A 201 14.20 5.83 19.78
CA THR A 201 15.52 5.95 20.40
C THR A 201 15.46 6.63 21.76
N ALA A 202 14.70 7.73 21.88
CA ALA A 202 14.46 8.40 23.16
C ALA A 202 13.77 7.47 24.18
N GLY A 203 12.80 6.66 23.73
CA GLY A 203 12.13 5.68 24.57
C GLY A 203 13.06 4.56 25.03
N LEU A 204 13.90 4.03 24.15
CA LEU A 204 14.88 2.98 24.44
C LEU A 204 15.93 3.48 25.46
N GLU A 205 16.47 4.68 25.26
CA GLU A 205 17.45 5.31 26.16
C GLU A 205 16.87 5.59 27.54
N ARG A 206 15.65 6.14 27.62
CA ARG A 206 14.92 6.32 28.88
C ARG A 206 14.77 5.00 29.65
N CYS A 207 14.67 3.88 28.94
CA CYS A 207 14.52 2.55 29.53
C CYS A 207 15.86 1.84 29.79
N GLY A 208 16.98 2.53 29.64
CA GLY A 208 18.32 2.05 29.98
C GLY A 208 19.07 1.32 28.86
N ALA A 209 18.55 1.30 27.63
CA ALA A 209 19.23 0.67 26.50
C ALA A 209 20.48 1.45 26.08
N GLU A 210 21.55 0.74 25.69
CA GLU A 210 22.83 1.31 25.26
C GLU A 210 22.84 1.50 23.73
N SER A 211 22.98 2.74 23.27
CA SER A 211 23.18 3.03 21.84
C SER A 211 24.63 2.74 21.40
N LEU A 212 24.77 1.99 20.31
CA LEU A 212 26.05 1.58 19.75
C LEU A 212 26.66 2.63 18.83
N THR A 213 25.83 3.37 18.10
CA THR A 213 26.21 4.34 17.06
C THR A 213 25.15 5.45 16.96
N PRO A 214 25.48 6.67 16.50
CA PRO A 214 24.49 7.69 16.24
C PRO A 214 23.34 7.20 15.32
N VAL A 215 22.14 7.71 15.59
CA VAL A 215 20.94 7.37 14.80
C VAL A 215 21.09 7.87 13.37
N GLY A 216 21.02 6.96 12.39
CA GLY A 216 21.01 7.34 10.98
C GLY A 216 19.62 7.79 10.55
N LYS A 217 19.56 8.73 9.60
CA LYS A 217 18.31 9.28 9.07
C LYS A 217 18.40 9.44 7.57
N ALA A 218 17.60 8.70 6.83
CA ALA A 218 17.41 8.90 5.40
C ALA A 218 16.46 10.07 5.11
N ASP A 219 16.72 10.77 4.01
CA ASP A 219 15.84 11.81 3.49
C ASP A 219 15.35 11.53 2.06
N ALA A 220 14.09 11.10 1.97
CA ALA A 220 13.46 10.79 0.70
C ALA A 220 13.18 12.02 -0.17
N SER A 221 13.12 13.25 0.38
CA SER A 221 12.91 14.47 -0.42
C SER A 221 14.03 14.71 -1.42
N ARG A 222 15.25 14.30 -1.05
CA ARG A 222 16.49 14.48 -1.82
C ARG A 222 16.77 13.32 -2.78
N GLY A 223 15.99 12.25 -2.70
CA GLY A 223 16.24 11.02 -3.45
C GLY A 223 17.50 10.27 -3.01
N THR A 224 18.04 10.55 -1.81
CA THR A 224 19.30 9.97 -1.31
C THR A 224 19.13 8.83 -0.32
N THR A 225 17.89 8.37 -0.08
CA THR A 225 17.55 7.32 0.91
C THR A 225 18.50 6.12 0.90
N GLU A 226 18.85 5.63 -0.30
CA GLU A 226 19.77 4.50 -0.48
C GLU A 226 21.19 4.83 -0.01
N GLU A 227 21.72 5.98 -0.41
CA GLU A 227 23.08 6.41 -0.05
C GLU A 227 23.19 6.79 1.43
N ASP A 228 22.14 7.38 2.00
CA ASP A 228 22.06 7.65 3.45
C ASP A 228 22.13 6.34 4.24
N PHE A 229 21.45 5.29 3.76
CA PHE A 229 21.53 3.95 4.34
C PHE A 229 22.92 3.33 4.18
N LEU A 230 23.52 3.39 3.00
CA LEU A 230 24.87 2.86 2.77
C LEU A 230 25.91 3.55 3.65
N SER A 231 25.86 4.87 3.80
CA SER A 231 26.76 5.63 4.67
C SER A 231 26.60 5.24 6.14
N TRP A 232 25.36 5.07 6.61
CA TRP A 232 25.09 4.63 7.98
C TRP A 232 25.54 3.18 8.20
N LYS A 233 25.33 2.30 7.22
CA LYS A 233 25.77 0.90 7.26
C LYS A 233 27.28 0.79 7.44
N GLU A 234 28.08 1.56 6.70
CA GLU A 234 29.53 1.54 6.87
C GLU A 234 29.94 2.02 8.27
N SER A 235 29.31 3.09 8.77
CA SER A 235 29.55 3.58 10.14
C SER A 235 29.20 2.52 11.20
N LEU A 236 28.14 1.74 10.99
CA LEU A 236 27.75 0.64 11.84
C LEU A 236 28.79 -0.50 11.81
N CYS A 237 29.28 -0.85 10.62
CA CYS A 237 30.36 -1.83 10.45
C CYS A 237 31.66 -1.41 11.15
N ASP A 238 32.00 -0.13 11.12
CA ASP A 238 33.17 0.39 11.84
C ASP A 238 33.02 0.23 13.37
N VAL A 239 31.82 0.46 13.92
CA VAL A 239 31.54 0.21 15.35
C VAL A 239 31.71 -1.27 15.69
N PHE A 240 31.24 -2.19 14.85
CA PHE A 240 31.45 -3.62 15.06
C PHE A 240 32.93 -4.00 15.09
N ARG A 241 33.73 -3.40 14.20
CA ARG A 241 35.18 -3.66 14.09
C ARG A 241 35.96 -3.06 15.26
N GLU A 242 35.77 -1.77 15.52
CA GLU A 242 36.62 -0.98 16.41
C GLU A 242 36.19 -1.04 17.87
N ARG A 243 34.88 -0.92 18.13
CA ARG A 243 34.34 -0.87 19.50
C ARG A 243 34.05 -2.25 20.07
N LEU A 244 33.60 -3.18 19.22
CA LEU A 244 33.18 -4.52 19.65
C LEU A 244 34.20 -5.62 19.31
N GLY A 245 35.26 -5.30 18.55
CA GLY A 245 36.38 -6.20 18.29
C GLY A 245 36.03 -7.41 17.43
N PHE A 246 34.96 -7.33 16.62
CA PHE A 246 34.61 -8.43 15.72
C PHE A 246 35.58 -8.49 14.54
N ALA A 247 36.17 -9.68 14.31
CA ALA A 247 37.10 -9.88 13.22
C ALA A 247 36.33 -9.89 11.88
N GLU A 248 36.78 -9.08 10.92
CA GLU A 248 36.26 -9.10 9.56
C GLU A 248 36.72 -10.41 8.88
N SER A 249 35.82 -11.09 8.17
CA SER A 249 36.17 -12.31 7.47
C SER A 249 37.25 -12.03 6.42
N SER A 250 38.32 -12.82 6.42
CA SER A 250 39.52 -12.67 5.58
C SER A 250 39.31 -12.84 4.07
N GLY A 251 38.05 -13.05 3.62
CA GLY A 251 37.67 -13.17 2.21
C GLY A 251 37.44 -11.85 1.48
N GLY A 252 37.39 -10.72 2.19
CA GLY A 252 37.03 -9.42 1.60
C GLY A 252 35.65 -9.44 0.93
N LEU A 253 35.32 -8.36 0.23
CA LEU A 253 34.09 -8.27 -0.58
C LEU A 253 34.13 -9.19 -1.84
N GLU A 254 35.27 -9.85 -2.10
CA GLU A 254 35.53 -10.68 -3.28
C GLU A 254 35.32 -12.18 -3.06
N ALA A 255 35.13 -12.65 -1.81
CA ALA A 255 34.69 -14.01 -1.56
C ALA A 255 33.31 -14.20 -2.22
N ARG A 256 33.20 -15.17 -3.13
CA ARG A 256 31.97 -15.49 -3.88
C ARG A 256 30.75 -15.38 -2.96
N ARG A 257 29.88 -14.40 -3.21
CA ARG A 257 28.65 -14.15 -2.47
C ARG A 257 27.83 -15.44 -2.40
N GLU A 258 27.80 -16.11 -1.26
CA GLU A 258 26.89 -17.23 -1.02
C GLU A 258 25.48 -16.65 -0.94
N LEU A 259 24.65 -16.95 -1.94
CA LEU A 259 23.31 -16.38 -2.09
C LEU A 259 22.38 -16.96 -1.02
N ALA A 260 21.47 -16.14 -0.49
CA ALA A 260 20.53 -16.57 0.54
C ALA A 260 19.43 -17.50 -0.01
N PHE A 261 19.24 -17.50 -1.33
CA PHE A 261 18.21 -18.25 -2.02
C PHE A 261 18.80 -19.23 -3.02
N LYS A 262 18.09 -20.34 -3.20
CA LYS A 262 18.33 -21.30 -4.27
C LYS A 262 17.12 -21.29 -5.21
N VAL A 263 17.40 -21.10 -6.49
CA VAL A 263 16.42 -21.19 -7.58
C VAL A 263 16.76 -22.42 -8.42
N VAL A 264 15.82 -23.32 -8.60
CA VAL A 264 16.00 -24.58 -9.35
C VAL A 264 14.93 -24.67 -10.43
N GLU A 265 15.34 -24.93 -11.67
CA GLU A 265 14.44 -25.27 -12.78
C GLU A 265 13.90 -26.70 -12.56
N ASP A 266 12.59 -26.90 -12.64
CA ASP A 266 11.94 -28.21 -12.44
C ASP A 266 10.81 -28.43 -13.47
N ASP A 267 11.15 -29.05 -14.59
CA ASP A 267 10.22 -29.36 -15.68
C ASP A 267 9.22 -30.48 -15.33
N SER A 268 9.35 -31.13 -14.17
CA SER A 268 8.43 -32.19 -13.74
C SER A 268 7.16 -31.65 -13.06
N LEU A 269 7.13 -30.36 -12.71
CA LEU A 269 6.00 -29.73 -12.07
C LEU A 269 4.84 -29.52 -13.04
N ASP A 270 3.62 -29.81 -12.59
CA ASP A 270 2.41 -29.49 -13.35
C ASP A 270 2.24 -27.97 -13.42
N LEU A 271 1.97 -27.45 -14.62
CA LEU A 271 1.68 -26.04 -14.85
C LEU A 271 0.47 -25.57 -14.03
N ALA A 272 -0.46 -26.47 -13.69
CA ALA A 272 -1.62 -26.17 -12.84
C ALA A 272 -1.26 -25.84 -11.39
N ASP A 273 -0.13 -26.35 -10.88
CA ASP A 273 0.32 -26.14 -9.50
C ASP A 273 1.17 -24.89 -9.33
N LEU A 274 1.47 -24.18 -10.43
CA LEU A 274 2.32 -23.00 -10.39
C LEU A 274 1.57 -21.75 -9.92
N HIS A 275 2.27 -20.94 -9.12
CA HIS A 275 1.85 -19.58 -8.86
C HIS A 275 2.10 -18.71 -10.09
N THR A 276 1.06 -18.44 -10.87
CA THR A 276 1.15 -17.79 -12.20
C THR A 276 1.17 -16.26 -12.19
N GLY A 277 1.02 -15.61 -11.03
CA GLY A 277 1.05 -14.14 -10.93
C GLY A 277 0.03 -13.56 -9.95
N HIS A 278 -0.75 -14.41 -9.27
CA HIS A 278 -1.68 -13.95 -8.24
C HIS A 278 -0.91 -13.30 -7.08
N PRO A 279 -1.22 -12.06 -6.71
CA PRO A 279 -0.57 -11.41 -5.59
C PRO A 279 -0.97 -12.11 -4.29
N VAL A 280 -0.02 -12.23 -3.38
CA VAL A 280 -0.22 -12.87 -2.08
C VAL A 280 0.10 -11.83 -1.01
N HIS A 281 -0.82 -11.65 -0.06
CA HIS A 281 -0.45 -11.05 1.21
C HIS A 281 0.58 -11.98 1.84
N VAL A 282 1.83 -11.54 1.94
CA VAL A 282 2.78 -12.24 2.81
C VAL A 282 2.13 -12.24 4.19
N LEU A 283 1.82 -13.43 4.69
CA LEU A 283 1.07 -13.63 5.93
C LEU A 283 1.58 -12.66 7.00
N ASP A 284 0.81 -11.60 7.26
CA ASP A 284 0.75 -10.99 8.58
C ASP A 284 0.35 -12.14 9.48
N SER A 285 1.25 -12.53 10.38
CA SER A 285 0.98 -13.55 11.37
C SER A 285 -0.10 -13.05 12.34
N GLY A 286 -1.36 -13.10 11.90
CA GLY A 286 -2.54 -12.74 12.68
C GLY A 286 -2.88 -11.24 12.68
N LYS A 287 -4.05 -10.93 12.12
CA LYS A 287 -4.91 -9.80 12.54
C LYS A 287 -4.35 -8.37 12.42
N SER A 288 -3.67 -8.00 11.33
CA SER A 288 -3.68 -6.58 10.95
C SER A 288 -5.01 -6.25 10.27
N GLY A 289 -5.99 -5.79 11.05
CA GLY A 289 -7.37 -5.51 10.61
C GLY A 289 -7.52 -4.27 9.71
N SER A 290 -6.45 -3.77 9.08
CA SER A 290 -6.47 -2.57 8.25
C SER A 290 -6.67 -2.86 6.76
N ASN A 291 -6.18 -3.99 6.26
CA ASN A 291 -6.24 -4.37 4.84
C ASN A 291 -7.29 -5.46 4.59
N SER A 292 -8.08 -5.31 3.53
CA SER A 292 -8.99 -6.36 3.06
C SER A 292 -8.23 -7.43 2.25
N GLN A 293 -8.90 -8.53 1.91
CA GLN A 293 -8.38 -9.50 0.93
C GLN A 293 -8.10 -8.82 -0.42
N ILE A 294 -7.11 -9.32 -1.15
CA ILE A 294 -6.85 -8.94 -2.54
C ILE A 294 -7.89 -9.61 -3.44
N LYS A 295 -8.54 -8.82 -4.29
CA LYS A 295 -9.52 -9.29 -5.27
C LYS A 295 -9.30 -8.63 -6.62
N PRO A 296 -9.58 -9.33 -7.72
CA PRO A 296 -9.68 -8.71 -9.02
C PRO A 296 -10.95 -7.84 -9.07
N LEU A 297 -10.79 -6.53 -9.27
CA LEU A 297 -11.87 -5.56 -9.36
C LEU A 297 -12.02 -5.04 -10.78
N LYS A 298 -13.25 -5.04 -11.29
CA LYS A 298 -13.56 -4.59 -12.65
C LYS A 298 -13.55 -3.07 -12.68
N ILE A 299 -12.85 -2.46 -13.63
CA ILE A 299 -13.04 -1.04 -13.93
C ILE A 299 -14.38 -0.88 -14.63
N LYS A 300 -15.33 -0.23 -13.94
CA LYS A 300 -16.67 0.06 -14.44
C LYS A 300 -16.67 1.26 -15.38
N HIS A 301 -15.92 2.29 -15.02
CA HIS A 301 -15.82 3.53 -15.78
C HIS A 301 -14.39 4.09 -15.66
N SER A 302 -13.84 4.60 -16.76
CA SER A 302 -12.61 5.38 -16.75
C SER A 302 -12.74 6.61 -17.66
N ARG A 303 -12.22 7.75 -17.25
CA ARG A 303 -12.14 8.98 -18.07
C ARG A 303 -10.93 9.82 -17.74
N GLU A 304 -10.45 10.53 -18.75
CA GLU A 304 -9.43 11.58 -18.61
C GLU A 304 -10.05 12.80 -17.90
N LEU A 305 -9.27 13.43 -17.00
CA LEU A 305 -9.65 14.62 -16.24
C LEU A 305 -8.89 15.87 -16.70
N PHE A 306 -7.75 15.70 -17.36
CA PHE A 306 -7.01 16.82 -17.94
C PHE A 306 -7.44 17.06 -19.39
N THR A 307 -7.32 18.30 -19.84
CA THR A 307 -7.46 18.66 -21.26
C THR A 307 -6.09 18.73 -21.96
N SER A 308 -5.01 18.70 -21.18
CA SER A 308 -3.62 18.71 -21.66
C SER A 308 -3.29 17.48 -22.51
N SER A 309 -2.50 17.67 -23.57
CA SER A 309 -1.96 16.56 -24.37
C SER A 309 -0.67 15.96 -23.80
N SER A 310 0.00 16.66 -22.88
CA SER A 310 1.32 16.27 -22.33
C SER A 310 1.23 15.48 -21.02
N ARG A 311 0.10 15.55 -20.33
CA ARG A 311 -0.12 14.93 -19.01
C ARG A 311 -1.50 14.30 -18.96
N ASN A 312 -1.61 13.19 -18.24
CA ASN A 312 -2.87 12.48 -18.04
C ASN A 312 -3.22 12.43 -16.55
N CYS A 313 -4.50 12.59 -16.22
CA CYS A 313 -5.05 12.36 -14.90
C CYS A 313 -6.37 11.60 -15.03
N LEU A 314 -6.40 10.36 -14.58
CA LEU A 314 -7.54 9.48 -14.78
C LEU A 314 -8.48 9.53 -13.59
N HIS A 315 -9.79 9.52 -13.86
CA HIS A 315 -10.80 9.08 -12.92
C HIS A 315 -11.18 7.65 -13.24
N ILE A 316 -11.10 6.76 -12.25
CA ILE A 316 -11.38 5.34 -12.43
C ILE A 316 -12.38 4.90 -11.36
N GLU A 317 -13.48 4.29 -11.78
CA GLU A 317 -14.48 3.66 -10.88
C GLU A 317 -14.36 2.14 -10.96
N PHE A 318 -14.37 1.48 -9.80
CA PHE A 318 -14.30 0.02 -9.69
C PHE A 318 -15.65 -0.56 -9.29
N ASP A 319 -15.96 -1.76 -9.75
CA ASP A 319 -17.15 -2.51 -9.33
C ASP A 319 -16.78 -3.54 -8.26
N LEU A 320 -17.40 -3.40 -7.08
CA LEU A 320 -17.25 -4.35 -5.98
C LEU A 320 -18.32 -5.46 -6.02
N SER A 321 -19.27 -5.46 -6.94
CA SER A 321 -20.43 -6.40 -6.90
C SER A 321 -20.01 -7.87 -6.86
N ASN A 322 -18.88 -8.22 -7.48
CA ASN A 322 -18.31 -9.58 -7.48
C ASN A 322 -17.43 -9.90 -6.26
N ALA A 323 -17.30 -8.98 -5.31
CA ALA A 323 -16.53 -9.11 -4.07
C ALA A 323 -17.33 -8.57 -2.87
N PRO A 324 -18.45 -9.23 -2.48
CA PRO A 324 -19.36 -8.77 -1.43
C PRO A 324 -18.67 -8.48 -0.08
N GLU A 325 -17.62 -9.23 0.24
CA GLU A 325 -16.79 -9.07 1.43
C GLU A 325 -15.99 -7.76 1.49
N LEU A 326 -15.75 -7.14 0.32
CA LEU A 326 -15.02 -5.87 0.25
C LEU A 326 -15.96 -4.72 0.56
N THR A 327 -15.60 -3.95 1.58
CA THR A 327 -16.29 -2.72 1.99
C THR A 327 -15.28 -1.61 2.20
N TYR A 328 -15.69 -0.37 1.97
CA TYR A 328 -14.87 0.80 2.21
C TYR A 328 -15.68 1.88 2.92
N LYS A 329 -14.97 2.76 3.63
CA LYS A 329 -15.51 4.00 4.19
C LYS A 329 -14.92 5.18 3.43
N THR A 330 -15.69 6.25 3.36
CA THR A 330 -15.25 7.52 2.77
C THR A 330 -13.93 7.96 3.41
N GLY A 331 -12.94 8.31 2.58
CA GLY A 331 -11.58 8.64 3.00
C GLY A 331 -10.62 7.46 3.18
N ASP A 332 -11.07 6.21 3.00
CA ASP A 332 -10.16 5.04 2.87
C ASP A 332 -9.30 5.12 1.61
N HIS A 333 -8.35 4.19 1.49
CA HIS A 333 -7.50 4.04 0.33
C HIS A 333 -7.83 2.76 -0.44
N LEU A 334 -7.66 2.80 -1.75
CA LEU A 334 -7.64 1.62 -2.60
C LEU A 334 -6.20 1.37 -3.03
N ALA A 335 -5.69 0.18 -2.75
CA ALA A 335 -4.37 -0.25 -3.20
C ALA A 335 -4.51 -1.06 -4.49
N ILE A 336 -3.77 -0.68 -5.51
CA ILE A 336 -3.70 -1.36 -6.81
C ILE A 336 -2.39 -2.12 -6.92
N TRP A 337 -2.45 -3.38 -7.29
CA TRP A 337 -1.29 -4.22 -7.58
C TRP A 337 -0.96 -4.13 -9.06
N PRO A 338 0.15 -3.47 -9.44
CA PRO A 338 0.50 -3.31 -10.84
C PRO A 338 1.26 -4.52 -11.39
N ILE A 339 1.45 -4.54 -12.70
CA ILE A 339 2.27 -5.54 -13.41
C ILE A 339 3.36 -4.83 -14.20
N ASN A 340 4.52 -5.45 -14.36
CA ASN A 340 5.63 -4.84 -15.09
C ASN A 340 5.32 -4.71 -16.58
N PRO A 341 5.85 -3.67 -17.26
CA PRO A 341 5.70 -3.50 -18.70
C PRO A 341 6.39 -4.63 -19.48
N ASP A 342 5.79 -5.07 -20.57
CA ASP A 342 6.31 -6.16 -21.39
C ASP A 342 7.73 -5.85 -21.88
N GLN A 343 7.99 -4.60 -22.27
CA GLN A 343 9.30 -4.17 -22.77
C GLN A 343 10.41 -4.34 -21.74
N GLU A 344 10.15 -4.08 -20.46
CA GLU A 344 11.17 -4.19 -19.41
C GLU A 344 11.36 -5.66 -18.99
N VAL A 345 10.28 -6.46 -18.98
CA VAL A 345 10.35 -7.91 -18.73
C VAL A 345 11.13 -8.60 -19.85
N ASP A 346 10.76 -8.35 -21.11
CA ASP A 346 11.42 -8.95 -22.27
C ASP A 346 12.87 -8.46 -22.40
N ARG A 347 13.16 -7.20 -22.05
CA ARG A 347 14.53 -6.69 -21.96
C ARG A 347 15.37 -7.52 -20.99
N LEU A 348 14.88 -7.71 -19.77
CA LEU A 348 15.58 -8.47 -18.74
C LEU A 348 15.76 -9.93 -19.14
N LEU A 349 14.70 -10.60 -19.63
CA LEU A 349 14.79 -11.97 -20.13
C LEU A 349 15.82 -12.10 -21.26
N ASN A 350 15.82 -11.16 -22.20
CA ASN A 350 16.71 -11.17 -23.34
C ASN A 350 18.17 -10.99 -22.93
N ILE A 351 18.50 -10.03 -22.04
CA ILE A 351 19.90 -9.80 -21.64
C ILE A 351 20.45 -10.94 -20.77
N LEU A 352 19.60 -11.64 -20.03
CA LEU A 352 19.95 -12.85 -19.25
C LEU A 352 20.06 -14.11 -20.12
N GLY A 353 19.55 -14.09 -21.36
CA GLY A 353 19.49 -15.27 -22.23
C GLY A 353 18.40 -16.27 -21.80
N LEU A 354 17.31 -15.78 -21.19
CA LEU A 354 16.22 -16.59 -20.63
C LEU A 354 14.91 -16.49 -21.43
N SER A 355 14.89 -15.83 -22.59
CA SER A 355 13.66 -15.61 -23.38
C SER A 355 12.94 -16.91 -23.75
N GLU A 356 13.67 -17.92 -24.20
CA GLU A 356 13.11 -19.24 -24.56
C GLU A 356 12.73 -20.08 -23.33
N LYS A 357 13.28 -19.73 -22.16
CA LYS A 357 13.04 -20.40 -20.88
C LYS A 357 11.93 -19.75 -20.04
N ARG A 358 11.25 -18.72 -20.55
CA ARG A 358 10.34 -17.90 -19.73
C ARG A 358 9.19 -18.69 -19.09
N ALA A 359 8.77 -19.79 -19.70
CA ALA A 359 7.69 -20.65 -19.21
C ALA A 359 8.17 -21.79 -18.27
N ILE A 360 9.48 -21.98 -18.12
CA ILE A 360 10.04 -23.05 -17.30
C ILE A 360 9.65 -22.84 -15.82
N PRO A 361 9.10 -23.88 -15.15
CA PRO A 361 8.84 -23.83 -13.72
C PRO A 361 10.13 -23.74 -12.91
N ILE A 362 10.10 -22.91 -11.88
CA ILE A 362 11.18 -22.70 -10.93
C ILE A 362 10.69 -22.85 -9.49
N LEU A 363 11.53 -23.49 -8.68
CA LEU A 363 11.40 -23.59 -7.23
C LEU A 363 12.34 -22.60 -6.56
N ILE A 364 11.78 -21.73 -5.72
CA ILE A 364 12.52 -20.76 -4.93
C ILE A 364 12.49 -21.21 -3.47
N SER A 365 13.67 -21.49 -2.92
CA SER A 365 13.83 -21.91 -1.53
C SER A 365 14.87 -21.05 -0.83
N SER A 366 14.66 -20.78 0.46
CA SER A 366 15.67 -20.13 1.28
C SER A 366 16.71 -21.15 1.74
N LEU A 367 17.98 -20.77 1.69
CA LEU A 367 19.08 -21.54 2.27
C LEU A 367 19.25 -21.24 3.77
N ASP A 368 18.78 -20.08 4.24
CA ASP A 368 18.74 -19.72 5.67
C ASP A 368 17.33 -19.95 6.24
N ARG A 369 17.23 -20.69 7.35
CA ARG A 369 15.96 -20.96 8.06
C ARG A 369 15.33 -19.70 8.66
N ALA A 370 16.10 -18.64 8.89
CA ALA A 370 15.63 -17.36 9.38
C ALA A 370 15.03 -16.49 8.27
N ILE A 371 15.40 -16.74 7.01
CA ILE A 371 14.91 -15.98 5.86
C ILE A 371 13.77 -16.78 5.23
N LYS A 372 12.58 -16.17 5.14
CA LYS A 372 11.47 -16.76 4.38
C LYS A 372 11.47 -16.19 2.97
N ALA A 373 11.38 -17.06 1.97
CA ALA A 373 11.07 -16.62 0.61
C ALA A 373 9.66 -16.02 0.61
N LYS A 374 9.56 -14.70 0.41
CA LYS A 374 8.28 -13.97 0.35
C LYS A 374 7.69 -13.96 -1.06
N ILE A 375 8.33 -14.65 -2.01
CA ILE A 375 7.86 -14.82 -3.38
C ILE A 375 7.11 -16.16 -3.45
N PRO A 376 5.91 -16.21 -4.04
CA PRO A 376 5.20 -17.47 -4.27
C PRO A 376 6.06 -18.47 -5.06
N SER A 377 6.10 -19.72 -4.61
CA SER A 377 6.88 -20.80 -5.21
C SER A 377 6.13 -22.13 -5.04
N PRO A 378 6.07 -23.01 -6.07
CA PRO A 378 6.69 -22.89 -7.39
C PRO A 378 6.06 -21.81 -8.28
N THR A 379 6.84 -21.27 -9.23
CA THR A 379 6.37 -20.25 -10.20
C THR A 379 7.12 -20.39 -11.53
N SER A 380 6.82 -19.56 -12.54
CA SER A 380 7.62 -19.49 -13.77
C SER A 380 8.54 -18.26 -13.79
N ILE A 381 9.57 -18.27 -14.63
CA ILE A 381 10.47 -17.12 -14.79
C ILE A 381 9.71 -15.88 -15.28
N ASP A 382 8.75 -16.06 -16.20
CA ASP A 382 7.88 -14.96 -16.65
C ASP A 382 7.06 -14.37 -15.50
N ALA A 383 6.40 -15.22 -14.70
CA ALA A 383 5.59 -14.76 -13.59
C ALA A 383 6.42 -14.05 -12.51
N LEU A 384 7.63 -14.56 -12.23
CA LEU A 384 8.60 -13.94 -11.33
C LEU A 384 8.90 -12.49 -11.72
N PHE A 385 9.29 -12.24 -12.98
CA PHE A 385 9.65 -10.91 -13.45
C PHE A 385 8.44 -10.03 -13.78
N ARG A 386 7.31 -10.60 -14.16
CA ARG A 386 6.13 -9.83 -14.55
C ARG A 386 5.32 -9.36 -13.36
N TYR A 387 5.21 -10.17 -12.31
CA TYR A 387 4.27 -9.95 -11.21
C TYR A 387 4.94 -9.81 -9.84
N TYR A 388 6.05 -10.51 -9.57
CA TYR A 388 6.55 -10.62 -8.20
C TYR A 388 7.76 -9.74 -7.86
N LEU A 389 8.58 -9.35 -8.84
CA LEU A 389 9.74 -8.48 -8.66
C LEU A 389 9.55 -7.13 -9.37
N GLU A 390 10.01 -6.03 -8.77
CA GLU A 390 10.00 -4.69 -9.37
C GLU A 390 11.14 -4.54 -10.40
N VAL A 391 10.95 -5.08 -11.61
CA VAL A 391 11.96 -5.01 -12.69
C VAL A 391 12.26 -3.56 -13.11
N GLY A 392 11.28 -2.66 -12.95
CA GLY A 392 11.43 -1.23 -13.21
C GLY A 392 12.05 -0.42 -12.07
N ALA A 393 12.45 -1.03 -10.95
CA ALA A 393 13.07 -0.30 -9.85
C ALA A 393 14.47 0.22 -10.23
N PRO A 394 14.87 1.40 -9.73
CA PRO A 394 16.26 1.85 -9.86
C PRO A 394 17.19 0.91 -9.10
N VAL A 395 18.33 0.60 -9.70
CA VAL A 395 19.39 -0.20 -9.08
C VAL A 395 20.17 0.62 -8.04
N SER A 396 20.54 -0.01 -6.92
CA SER A 396 21.41 0.62 -5.92
C SER A 396 22.88 0.55 -6.33
N ARG A 397 23.72 1.46 -5.82
CA ARG A 397 25.17 1.45 -6.05
C ARG A 397 25.82 0.14 -5.62
N ASP A 398 25.39 -0.40 -4.49
CA ASP A 398 25.84 -1.67 -3.95
C ASP A 398 25.44 -2.86 -4.85
N THR A 399 24.23 -2.83 -5.42
CA THR A 399 23.82 -3.83 -6.42
C THR A 399 24.70 -3.77 -7.66
N VAL A 400 25.03 -2.56 -8.14
CA VAL A 400 25.94 -2.37 -9.29
C VAL A 400 27.33 -2.93 -8.98
N HIS A 401 27.85 -2.65 -7.79
CA HIS A 401 29.12 -3.20 -7.34
C HIS A 401 29.10 -4.74 -7.29
N GLY A 402 28.06 -5.32 -6.70
CA GLY A 402 27.90 -6.78 -6.60
C GLY A 402 27.77 -7.50 -7.95
N LEU A 403 27.23 -6.82 -8.98
CA LEU A 403 27.15 -7.36 -10.34
C LEU A 403 28.52 -7.57 -11.00
N ALA A 404 29.56 -6.85 -10.56
CA ALA A 404 30.90 -6.94 -11.13
C ALA A 404 31.47 -8.37 -11.06
N SER A 405 31.09 -9.15 -10.04
CA SER A 405 31.51 -10.55 -9.89
C SER A 405 30.87 -11.52 -10.89
N PHE A 406 29.79 -11.11 -11.55
CA PHE A 406 29.06 -11.88 -12.56
C PHE A 406 29.24 -11.33 -13.97
N ALA A 407 30.12 -10.34 -14.14
CA ALA A 407 30.34 -9.70 -15.42
C ALA A 407 30.85 -10.70 -16.48
N PRO A 408 30.30 -10.68 -17.71
CA PRO A 408 30.69 -11.61 -18.76
C PRO A 408 32.12 -11.40 -19.28
N SER A 409 32.71 -10.22 -19.04
CA SER A 409 34.06 -9.87 -19.46
C SER A 409 34.79 -8.97 -18.46
N PRO A 410 36.14 -8.92 -18.48
CA PRO A 410 36.91 -8.00 -17.65
C PRO A 410 36.58 -6.51 -17.88
N ALA A 411 36.31 -6.11 -19.13
CA ALA A 411 35.94 -4.74 -19.46
C ALA A 411 34.57 -4.36 -18.86
N THR A 412 33.60 -5.27 -18.92
CA THR A 412 32.29 -5.08 -18.28
C THR A 412 32.43 -4.98 -16.76
N LYS A 413 33.30 -5.80 -16.16
CA LYS A 413 33.61 -5.76 -14.72
C LYS A 413 34.20 -4.39 -14.33
N GLU A 414 35.19 -3.92 -15.08
CA GLU A 414 35.84 -2.63 -14.84
C GLU A 414 34.84 -1.47 -14.96
N PHE A 415 33.97 -1.48 -15.98
CA PHE A 415 32.91 -0.49 -16.12
C PHE A 415 32.01 -0.45 -14.88
N LEU A 416 31.48 -1.59 -14.41
CA LEU A 416 30.62 -1.63 -13.22
C LEU A 416 31.33 -1.13 -11.96
N LEU A 417 32.60 -1.51 -11.76
CA LEU A 417 33.40 -1.02 -10.63
C LEU A 417 33.66 0.48 -10.73
N SER A 418 33.86 1.01 -11.94
CA SER A 418 34.10 2.43 -12.15
C SER A 418 32.88 3.29 -11.78
N ILE A 419 31.67 2.88 -12.17
CA ILE A 419 30.45 3.65 -11.89
C ILE A 419 29.92 3.45 -10.46
N SER A 420 30.32 2.36 -9.79
CA SER A 420 29.93 2.06 -8.40
C SER A 420 30.99 2.47 -7.36
N ARG A 421 32.10 3.06 -7.82
CA ARG A 421 33.26 3.41 -6.99
C ARG A 421 32.91 4.29 -5.80
N ASP A 422 32.15 5.35 -6.06
CA ASP A 422 31.80 6.35 -5.06
C ASP A 422 30.41 6.93 -5.34
N ARG A 423 29.90 7.68 -4.36
CA ARG A 423 28.56 8.25 -4.37
C ARG A 423 28.34 9.25 -5.50
N ASP A 424 29.31 10.13 -5.74
CA ASP A 424 29.15 11.24 -6.68
C ASP A 424 29.20 10.73 -8.13
N THR A 425 30.14 9.82 -8.42
CA THR A 425 30.20 9.13 -9.72
C THR A 425 28.89 8.38 -10.03
N PHE A 426 28.31 7.70 -9.05
CA PHE A 426 27.06 6.97 -9.25
C PHE A 426 25.87 7.92 -9.43
N ALA A 427 25.81 9.03 -8.67
CA ALA A 427 24.79 10.05 -8.84
C ALA A 427 24.84 10.69 -10.24
N ASP A 428 26.04 10.99 -10.74
CA ASP A 428 26.24 11.50 -12.10
C ASP A 428 25.73 10.51 -13.15
N PHE A 429 25.99 9.21 -12.96
CA PHE A 429 25.48 8.15 -13.83
C PHE A 429 23.95 8.09 -13.85
N LEU A 430 23.31 8.12 -12.67
CA LEU A 430 21.85 8.08 -12.52
C LEU A 430 21.17 9.34 -13.09
N SER A 431 21.82 10.51 -13.00
CA SER A 431 21.29 11.75 -13.56
C SER A 431 21.12 11.69 -15.10
N GLN A 432 21.87 10.81 -15.76
CA GLN A 432 21.89 10.66 -17.21
C GLN A 432 21.16 9.39 -17.67
N THR A 433 20.85 8.47 -16.74
CA THR A 433 20.46 7.10 -17.08
C THR A 433 19.30 6.61 -16.22
N HIS A 434 18.25 6.12 -16.87
CA HIS A 434 17.25 5.30 -16.21
C HIS A 434 17.79 3.88 -15.99
N ALA A 435 18.53 3.69 -14.90
CA ALA A 435 19.24 2.44 -14.59
C ALA A 435 18.32 1.42 -13.86
N THR A 436 17.44 0.78 -14.61
CA THR A 436 16.78 -0.47 -14.17
C THR A 436 17.74 -1.64 -14.34
N MET A 437 17.48 -2.80 -13.72
CA MET A 437 18.36 -3.98 -13.84
C MET A 437 18.63 -4.36 -15.29
N GLY A 438 17.58 -4.58 -16.09
CA GLY A 438 17.74 -4.96 -17.51
C GLY A 438 18.49 -3.91 -18.33
N ARG A 439 18.22 -2.62 -18.08
CA ARG A 439 18.90 -1.51 -18.77
C ARG A 439 20.37 -1.39 -18.35
N LEU A 440 20.68 -1.53 -17.06
CA LEU A 440 22.05 -1.49 -16.56
C LEU A 440 22.90 -2.59 -17.20
N LEU A 441 22.40 -3.83 -17.26
CA LEU A 441 23.13 -4.95 -17.86
C LEU A 441 23.42 -4.70 -19.35
N GLU A 442 22.46 -4.14 -20.10
CA GLU A 442 22.68 -3.74 -21.49
C GLU A 442 23.69 -2.60 -21.63
N ILE A 443 23.62 -1.59 -20.76
CA ILE A 443 24.54 -0.44 -20.76
C ILE A 443 25.95 -0.92 -20.47
N ALA A 444 26.12 -1.80 -19.48
CA ALA A 444 27.41 -2.37 -19.11
C ALA A 444 28.02 -3.19 -20.25
N SER A 445 27.23 -4.06 -20.90
CA SER A 445 27.70 -4.81 -22.08
C SER A 445 28.07 -3.87 -23.24
N LYS A 446 27.24 -2.86 -23.53
CA LYS A 446 27.50 -1.89 -24.62
C LYS A 446 28.74 -1.02 -24.35
N ALA A 447 28.95 -0.58 -23.11
CA ALA A 447 30.10 0.23 -22.72
C ALA A 447 31.43 -0.54 -22.91
N ALA A 448 31.39 -1.87 -22.75
CA ALA A 448 32.51 -2.76 -23.04
C ALA A 448 32.70 -3.04 -24.56
N GLY A 449 31.85 -2.52 -25.43
CA GLY A 449 31.87 -2.80 -26.88
C GLY A 449 31.31 -4.18 -27.23
N GLU A 450 30.51 -4.78 -26.34
CA GLU A 450 30.06 -6.17 -26.43
C GLU A 450 28.54 -6.30 -26.55
N THR A 451 28.09 -7.44 -27.07
CA THR A 451 26.68 -7.87 -27.08
C THR A 451 26.45 -9.12 -26.23
N SER A 452 27.40 -9.42 -25.33
CA SER A 452 27.41 -10.61 -24.48
C SER A 452 26.18 -10.65 -23.57
N LYS A 453 25.54 -11.83 -23.52
CA LYS A 453 24.44 -12.13 -22.60
C LYS A 453 24.99 -12.43 -21.21
N TRP A 454 24.21 -12.11 -20.18
CA TRP A 454 24.53 -12.32 -18.77
C TRP A 454 24.11 -13.71 -18.28
N GLN A 455 24.43 -14.76 -19.05
CA GLN A 455 24.04 -16.15 -18.73
C GLN A 455 24.67 -16.69 -17.44
N GLY A 456 25.79 -16.10 -17.01
CA GLY A 456 26.46 -16.43 -15.75
C GLY A 456 25.83 -15.80 -14.51
N LEU A 457 24.85 -14.89 -14.67
CA LEU A 457 24.17 -14.24 -13.55
C LEU A 457 23.03 -15.14 -13.03
N PRO A 458 23.12 -15.68 -11.81
CA PRO A 458 22.11 -16.61 -11.30
C PRO A 458 20.80 -15.88 -10.96
N LEU A 459 19.66 -16.54 -11.23
CA LEU A 459 18.33 -16.03 -10.87
C LEU A 459 18.17 -15.77 -9.36
N SER A 460 18.85 -16.54 -8.51
CA SER A 460 18.86 -16.33 -7.06
C SER A 460 19.46 -14.98 -6.67
N TYR A 461 20.41 -14.44 -7.44
CA TYR A 461 20.91 -13.08 -7.20
C TYR A 461 19.82 -12.05 -7.47
N LEU A 462 19.07 -12.19 -8.57
CA LEU A 462 17.97 -11.28 -8.91
C LEU A 462 16.84 -11.33 -7.87
N VAL A 463 16.52 -12.52 -7.36
CA VAL A 463 15.55 -12.70 -6.25
C VAL A 463 16.02 -12.02 -4.96
N GLU A 464 17.34 -11.99 -4.71
CA GLU A 464 17.92 -11.35 -3.52
C GLU A 464 17.94 -9.81 -3.64
N VAL A 465 18.30 -9.27 -4.81
CA VAL A 465 18.53 -7.82 -4.98
C VAL A 465 17.33 -7.02 -5.45
N LEU A 466 16.43 -7.60 -6.24
CA LEU A 466 15.26 -6.87 -6.74
C LEU A 466 14.19 -6.77 -5.65
N PRO A 467 13.63 -5.57 -5.41
CA PRO A 467 12.48 -5.43 -4.52
C PRO A 467 11.29 -6.26 -5.03
N ARG A 468 10.46 -6.73 -4.10
CA ARG A 468 9.17 -7.34 -4.45
C ARG A 468 8.20 -6.29 -4.96
N THR A 469 7.29 -6.69 -5.84
CA THR A 469 6.19 -5.84 -6.31
C THR A 469 5.31 -5.42 -5.14
N GLN A 470 5.13 -4.11 -4.98
CA GLN A 470 4.29 -3.53 -3.93
C GLN A 470 3.01 -2.91 -4.51
N PRO A 471 1.88 -2.93 -3.77
CA PRO A 471 0.69 -2.20 -4.19
C PRO A 471 0.92 -0.68 -4.11
N ARG A 472 0.26 0.09 -4.98
CA ARG A 472 0.24 1.56 -4.93
C ARG A 472 -1.10 2.03 -4.39
N TYR A 473 -1.06 2.87 -3.36
CA TYR A 473 -2.24 3.37 -2.68
C TYR A 473 -2.76 4.65 -3.35
N TYR A 474 -4.07 4.71 -3.54
CA TYR A 474 -4.78 5.88 -4.02
C TYR A 474 -5.89 6.23 -3.04
N SER A 475 -6.05 7.52 -2.73
CA SER A 475 -7.17 7.99 -1.93
C SER A 475 -8.48 7.78 -2.69
N ILE A 476 -9.47 7.18 -2.04
CA ILE A 476 -10.77 6.96 -2.67
C ILE A 476 -11.48 8.31 -2.85
N SER A 477 -11.88 8.59 -4.10
CA SER A 477 -12.51 9.84 -4.53
C SER A 477 -14.04 9.81 -4.56
N SER A 478 -14.67 8.73 -4.08
CA SER A 478 -16.13 8.57 -3.96
C SER A 478 -16.57 8.40 -2.51
N SER A 479 -17.82 8.74 -2.23
CA SER A 479 -18.44 8.50 -0.93
C SER A 479 -18.99 7.06 -0.84
N SER A 480 -18.68 6.40 0.27
CA SER A 480 -19.28 5.11 0.61
C SER A 480 -20.79 5.18 0.86
N ILE A 481 -21.34 6.38 1.12
CA ILE A 481 -22.78 6.58 1.31
C ILE A 481 -23.52 6.63 -0.03
N THR A 482 -22.94 7.29 -1.04
CA THR A 482 -23.55 7.40 -2.37
C THR A 482 -23.22 6.23 -3.27
N SER A 483 -22.00 5.68 -3.14
CA SER A 483 -21.44 4.69 -4.05
C SER A 483 -20.81 3.52 -3.26
N PRO A 484 -21.59 2.81 -2.40
CA PRO A 484 -21.04 1.79 -1.48
C PRO A 484 -20.35 0.62 -2.18
N ARG A 485 -20.75 0.33 -3.42
CA ARG A 485 -20.20 -0.75 -4.25
C ARG A 485 -19.35 -0.26 -5.43
N ALA A 486 -19.10 1.06 -5.50
CA ALA A 486 -18.36 1.67 -6.58
C ALA A 486 -17.32 2.69 -6.08
N PRO A 487 -16.23 2.25 -5.43
CA PRO A 487 -15.14 3.14 -5.06
C PRO A 487 -14.49 3.69 -6.33
N SER A 488 -14.17 4.98 -6.31
CA SER A 488 -13.42 5.64 -7.38
C SER A 488 -12.07 6.12 -6.89
N ILE A 489 -11.10 6.26 -7.79
CA ILE A 489 -9.80 6.86 -7.52
C ILE A 489 -9.46 7.95 -8.55
N THR A 490 -8.55 8.83 -8.18
CA THR A 490 -7.99 9.88 -9.05
C THR A 490 -6.50 9.64 -9.24
N VAL A 491 -6.04 9.43 -10.47
CA VAL A 491 -4.70 8.93 -10.80
C VAL A 491 -3.97 9.90 -11.71
N LEU A 492 -3.05 10.69 -11.19
CA LEU A 492 -2.11 11.45 -12.01
C LEU A 492 -1.08 10.48 -12.62
N VAL A 493 -0.96 10.47 -13.95
CA VAL A 493 0.02 9.63 -14.64
C VAL A 493 1.41 10.21 -14.45
N ALA A 494 2.27 9.46 -13.75
CA ALA A 494 3.64 9.88 -13.47
C ALA A 494 4.56 9.53 -14.63
N ASN A 495 5.25 10.54 -15.16
CA ASN A 495 6.34 10.44 -16.11
C ASN A 495 7.43 11.42 -15.67
N THR A 496 8.51 10.91 -15.07
CA THR A 496 9.61 11.74 -14.58
C THR A 496 10.61 11.97 -15.72
N GLU A 497 10.84 13.21 -16.12
CA GLU A 497 11.80 13.52 -17.18
C GLU A 497 13.24 13.46 -16.65
N LEU A 498 14.09 12.65 -17.29
CA LEU A 498 15.53 12.73 -17.15
C LEU A 498 16.07 13.84 -18.06
N THR A 499 16.57 14.91 -17.45
CA THR A 499 17.18 16.05 -18.16
C THR A 499 18.70 15.95 -18.09
N GLY A 500 19.28 15.06 -18.90
CA GLY A 500 20.74 14.97 -19.07
C GLY A 500 21.26 15.97 -20.10
N SER A 501 22.46 16.52 -19.90
CA SER A 501 23.10 17.46 -20.84
C SER A 501 23.51 16.84 -22.19
N LYS A 502 23.48 15.51 -22.32
CA LYS A 502 24.03 14.75 -23.46
C LYS A 502 23.06 13.76 -24.11
N THR A 503 21.86 13.54 -23.56
CA THR A 503 20.87 12.58 -24.06
C THR A 503 19.53 13.26 -24.33
N PRO A 504 18.74 12.80 -25.33
CA PRO A 504 17.37 13.27 -25.48
C PRO A 504 16.59 13.03 -24.18
N ALA A 505 15.65 13.92 -23.84
CA ALA A 505 14.83 13.76 -22.64
C ALA A 505 14.13 12.39 -22.66
N VAL A 506 14.46 11.52 -21.69
CA VAL A 506 13.83 10.22 -21.52
C VAL A 506 12.86 10.31 -20.35
N ALA A 507 11.59 10.01 -20.59
CA ALA A 507 10.60 9.89 -19.54
C ALA A 507 10.74 8.54 -18.81
N ILE A 508 10.80 8.58 -17.48
CA ILE A 508 10.69 7.43 -16.59
C ILE A 508 9.21 7.26 -16.22
N PRO A 509 8.53 6.23 -16.74
CA PRO A 509 7.12 6.01 -16.45
C PRO A 509 6.92 5.41 -15.05
N GLY A 510 5.96 5.95 -14.30
CA GLY A 510 5.49 5.34 -13.06
C GLY A 510 4.76 4.04 -13.34
N LEU A 511 5.15 2.96 -12.66
CA LEU A 511 4.67 1.60 -12.92
C LEU A 511 3.14 1.49 -12.85
N ALA A 512 2.54 1.80 -11.68
CA ALA A 512 1.11 1.61 -11.47
C ALA A 512 0.24 2.57 -12.27
N THR A 513 0.70 3.80 -12.47
CA THR A 513 -0.09 4.82 -13.17
C THR A 513 -0.14 4.57 -14.67
N ASN A 514 0.97 4.14 -15.27
CA ASN A 514 0.99 3.78 -16.70
C ASN A 514 0.29 2.43 -16.96
N TYR A 515 0.34 1.49 -16.01
CA TYR A 515 -0.48 0.29 -16.04
C TYR A 515 -1.98 0.64 -16.07
N LEU A 516 -2.47 1.46 -15.13
CA LEU A 516 -3.87 1.90 -15.09
C LEU A 516 -4.29 2.71 -16.32
N LEU A 517 -3.39 3.51 -16.88
CA LEU A 517 -3.60 4.20 -18.17
C LEU A 517 -3.79 3.20 -19.31
N SER A 518 -2.96 2.16 -19.38
CA SER A 518 -3.07 1.12 -20.40
C SER A 518 -4.37 0.32 -20.27
N VAL A 519 -4.76 -0.07 -19.04
CA VAL A 519 -6.05 -0.74 -18.79
C VAL A 519 -7.20 0.17 -19.21
N SER A 520 -7.19 1.44 -18.82
CA SER A 520 -8.24 2.41 -19.17
C SER A 520 -8.39 2.59 -20.68
N ASN A 521 -7.27 2.78 -21.40
CA ASN A 521 -7.28 2.92 -22.86
C ASN A 521 -7.83 1.67 -23.56
N SER A 522 -7.53 0.47 -23.03
CA SER A 522 -8.06 -0.79 -23.58
C SER A 522 -9.59 -0.92 -23.49
N LEU A 523 -10.22 -0.23 -22.53
CA LEU A 523 -11.67 -0.29 -22.31
C LEU A 523 -12.45 0.73 -23.14
N CYS A 524 -11.81 1.85 -23.52
CA CYS A 524 -12.50 2.97 -24.18
C CYS A 524 -12.70 2.78 -25.70
N ASN A 525 -12.35 1.63 -26.31
CA ASN A 525 -12.55 1.33 -27.74
C ASN A 525 -12.18 2.48 -28.69
N THR A 526 -11.18 3.28 -28.34
CA THR A 526 -10.61 4.23 -29.29
C THR A 526 -9.75 3.39 -30.22
N GLY A 527 -10.16 3.23 -31.48
CA GLY A 527 -9.40 2.56 -32.54
C GLY A 527 -8.07 3.25 -32.89
N ILE A 528 -7.46 3.95 -31.95
CA ILE A 528 -6.12 4.51 -32.04
C ILE A 528 -5.16 3.40 -31.61
N ALA A 529 -4.93 2.45 -32.52
CA ALA A 529 -3.64 1.81 -32.58
C ALA A 529 -2.62 2.89 -32.96
N GLN A 530 -1.83 3.42 -32.03
CA GLN A 530 -0.50 3.98 -32.33
C GLN A 530 0.51 3.64 -31.23
N ASN A 531 1.00 2.41 -31.37
CA ASN A 531 2.23 1.84 -30.83
C ASN A 531 3.48 2.56 -31.37
N GLN A 532 3.67 3.84 -31.02
CA GLN A 532 5.00 4.45 -31.14
C GLN A 532 5.39 5.07 -29.80
N GLY A 533 6.14 4.30 -29.00
CA GLY A 533 6.80 4.77 -27.78
C GLY A 533 6.04 4.59 -26.45
N LYS A 534 4.82 4.02 -26.44
CA LYS A 534 4.07 3.72 -25.21
C LYS A 534 4.33 2.30 -24.70
N LEU A 535 4.45 2.14 -23.39
CA LEU A 535 4.61 0.84 -22.72
C LEU A 535 3.40 -0.06 -22.96
N THR A 536 3.64 -1.37 -23.11
CA THR A 536 2.59 -2.40 -23.19
C THR A 536 2.61 -3.26 -21.95
N TYR A 537 1.48 -3.91 -21.67
CA TYR A 537 1.29 -4.73 -20.48
C TYR A 537 0.45 -5.96 -20.84
N ALA A 538 0.69 -7.07 -20.16
CA ALA A 538 -0.17 -8.26 -20.20
C ALA A 538 -1.50 -8.02 -19.45
N LEU A 539 -2.39 -7.21 -20.03
CA LEU A 539 -3.62 -6.72 -19.38
C LEU A 539 -4.59 -7.84 -18.97
N SER A 540 -4.60 -8.96 -19.69
CA SER A 540 -5.42 -10.13 -19.32
C SER A 540 -4.89 -10.89 -18.11
N GLY A 541 -3.67 -10.60 -17.65
CA GLY A 541 -3.05 -11.26 -16.52
C GLY A 541 -2.81 -12.76 -16.75
N PRO A 542 -2.47 -13.51 -15.69
CA PRO A 542 -2.23 -14.94 -15.79
C PRO A 542 -3.53 -15.69 -16.09
N SER A 543 -3.48 -16.64 -17.03
CA SER A 543 -4.62 -17.46 -17.46
C SER A 543 -5.89 -16.65 -17.75
N GLU A 544 -5.73 -15.43 -18.27
CA GLU A 544 -6.82 -14.49 -18.58
C GLU A 544 -7.67 -14.05 -17.37
N THR A 545 -7.18 -14.25 -16.15
CA THR A 545 -7.91 -13.92 -14.91
C THR A 545 -8.17 -12.42 -14.71
N LEU A 546 -7.48 -11.56 -15.45
CA LEU A 546 -7.67 -10.11 -15.44
C LEU A 546 -8.31 -9.56 -16.74
N ALA A 547 -8.80 -10.46 -17.61
CA ALA A 547 -9.42 -10.06 -18.86
C ALA A 547 -10.63 -9.12 -18.67
N GLY A 548 -10.84 -8.23 -19.64
CA GLY A 548 -11.97 -7.30 -19.64
C GLY A 548 -11.86 -6.19 -18.60
N GLY A 549 -10.66 -5.73 -18.26
CA GLY A 549 -10.43 -4.56 -17.41
C GLY A 549 -10.48 -4.83 -15.91
N LEU A 550 -10.15 -6.05 -15.50
CA LEU A 550 -9.98 -6.38 -14.08
C LEU A 550 -8.57 -5.97 -13.64
N VAL A 551 -8.45 -5.46 -12.41
CA VAL A 551 -7.15 -5.18 -11.77
C VAL A 551 -7.13 -5.75 -10.37
N GLN A 552 -5.99 -6.26 -9.93
CA GLN A 552 -5.84 -6.76 -8.57
C GLN A 552 -5.80 -5.59 -7.58
N ALA A 553 -6.68 -5.60 -6.58
CA ALA A 553 -6.81 -4.50 -5.63
C ALA A 553 -7.26 -4.96 -4.24
N HIS A 554 -7.00 -4.12 -3.23
CA HIS A 554 -7.55 -4.27 -1.89
C HIS A 554 -7.84 -2.90 -1.27
N VAL A 555 -8.74 -2.87 -0.28
CA VAL A 555 -9.06 -1.67 0.50
C VAL A 555 -8.16 -1.61 1.73
N ARG A 556 -7.60 -0.43 2.00
CA ARG A 556 -6.89 -0.12 3.25
C ARG A 556 -7.67 0.94 4.02
N ARG A 557 -8.04 0.62 5.26
CA ARG A 557 -8.71 1.53 6.17
C ARG A 557 -7.81 2.70 6.56
N SER A 558 -8.37 3.90 6.64
CA SER A 558 -7.65 5.12 7.02
C SER A 558 -8.25 5.80 8.26
N LYS A 559 -7.44 6.66 8.88
CA LYS A 559 -7.90 7.63 9.90
C LYS A 559 -8.45 8.93 9.30
N PHE A 560 -8.30 9.14 7.98
CA PHE A 560 -8.79 10.34 7.30
C PHE A 560 -10.30 10.24 7.08
N LYS A 561 -11.06 10.85 7.98
CA LYS A 561 -12.53 10.71 8.06
C LYS A 561 -13.21 12.06 8.24
N LEU A 562 -14.47 12.12 7.82
CA LEU A 562 -15.34 13.23 8.16
C LEU A 562 -15.56 13.28 9.69
N PRO A 563 -15.74 14.48 10.27
CA PRO A 563 -16.19 14.62 11.65
C PRO A 563 -17.50 13.88 11.91
N ALA A 564 -17.65 13.36 13.13
CA ALA A 564 -18.83 12.59 13.53
C ALA A 564 -20.15 13.34 13.31
N LEU A 565 -20.15 14.66 13.54
CA LEU A 565 -21.31 15.52 13.31
C LEU A 565 -21.24 16.16 11.91
N SER A 566 -22.29 15.96 11.12
CA SER A 566 -22.40 16.58 9.80
C SER A 566 -22.57 18.11 9.86
N SER A 567 -22.94 18.67 11.01
CA SER A 567 -22.98 20.12 11.24
C SER A 567 -21.59 20.75 11.45
N CYS A 568 -20.57 19.93 11.74
CA CYS A 568 -19.21 20.42 11.93
C CYS A 568 -18.67 21.04 10.63
N PRO A 569 -18.15 22.29 10.67
CA PRO A 569 -17.51 22.92 9.52
C PRO A 569 -16.27 22.15 9.05
N LEU A 570 -15.93 22.28 7.77
CA LEU A 570 -14.73 21.69 7.17
C LEU A 570 -13.84 22.76 6.54
N ILE A 571 -12.54 22.63 6.74
CA ILE A 571 -11.51 23.30 5.95
C ILE A 571 -10.75 22.20 5.22
N MET A 572 -10.71 22.29 3.90
CA MET A 572 -10.15 21.30 3.01
C MET A 572 -9.10 22.00 2.14
N ILE A 573 -7.85 21.55 2.21
CA ILE A 573 -6.73 22.16 1.49
C ILE A 573 -6.10 21.08 0.62
N ALA A 574 -6.10 21.29 -0.69
CA ALA A 574 -5.62 20.30 -1.65
C ALA A 574 -4.90 20.93 -2.83
N ALA A 575 -3.85 20.27 -3.32
CA ALA A 575 -3.23 20.56 -4.60
C ALA A 575 -3.27 19.31 -5.49
N GLY A 576 -3.64 19.48 -6.76
CA GLY A 576 -3.75 18.38 -7.73
C GLY A 576 -4.62 17.22 -7.22
N THR A 577 -4.11 15.99 -7.30
CA THR A 577 -4.83 14.77 -6.89
C THR A 577 -5.14 14.70 -5.40
N GLY A 578 -4.56 15.57 -4.56
CA GLY A 578 -4.96 15.72 -3.16
C GLY A 578 -6.44 16.09 -2.96
N LEU A 579 -7.13 16.52 -4.03
CA LEU A 579 -8.57 16.75 -4.01
C LEU A 579 -9.39 15.46 -3.86
N ALA A 580 -8.86 14.30 -4.24
CA ALA A 580 -9.59 13.03 -4.28
C ALA A 580 -10.45 12.76 -3.02
N PRO A 581 -9.90 12.70 -1.79
CA PRO A 581 -10.71 12.43 -0.61
C PRO A 581 -11.70 13.57 -0.29
N PHE A 582 -11.40 14.83 -0.65
CA PHE A 582 -12.32 15.94 -0.44
C PHE A 582 -13.48 15.95 -1.44
N ARG A 583 -13.26 15.48 -2.68
CA ARG A 583 -14.36 15.20 -3.61
C ARG A 583 -15.35 14.23 -2.95
N ALA A 584 -14.85 13.15 -2.35
CA ALA A 584 -15.69 12.18 -1.64
C ALA A 584 -16.46 12.82 -0.46
N PHE A 585 -15.79 13.68 0.32
CA PHE A 585 -16.42 14.40 1.45
C PHE A 585 -17.51 15.35 0.99
N ILE A 586 -17.27 16.10 -0.08
CA ILE A 586 -18.25 17.02 -0.68
C ILE A 586 -19.47 16.24 -1.18
N ILE A 587 -19.26 15.15 -1.93
CA ILE A 587 -20.35 14.29 -2.41
C ILE A 587 -21.21 13.79 -1.24
N GLU A 588 -20.57 13.33 -0.16
CA GLU A 588 -21.27 12.84 1.02
C GLU A 588 -22.09 13.94 1.70
N ARG A 589 -21.51 15.12 1.91
CA ARG A 589 -22.20 16.27 2.51
C ARG A 589 -23.33 16.80 1.61
N THR A 590 -23.16 16.79 0.28
CA THR A 590 -24.23 17.11 -0.67
C THR A 590 -25.39 16.12 -0.55
N ARG A 591 -25.11 14.80 -0.44
CA ARG A 591 -26.15 13.80 -0.24
C ARG A 591 -26.88 13.97 1.09
N LEU A 592 -26.16 14.25 2.18
CA LEU A 592 -26.78 14.51 3.48
C LEU A 592 -27.69 15.75 3.42
N ARG A 593 -27.25 16.81 2.75
CA ARG A 593 -28.07 18.01 2.54
C ARG A 593 -29.33 17.70 1.73
N SER A 594 -29.23 16.92 0.66
CA SER A 594 -30.37 16.59 -0.21
C SER A 594 -31.48 15.82 0.50
N ILE A 595 -31.16 15.10 1.60
CA ILE A 595 -32.13 14.38 2.43
C ILE A 595 -32.53 15.17 3.69
N GLY A 596 -32.26 16.47 3.73
CA GLY A 596 -32.67 17.38 4.80
C GLY A 596 -31.82 17.35 6.06
N LYS A 597 -30.66 16.68 6.07
CA LYS A 597 -29.75 16.69 7.24
C LYS A 597 -28.98 18.01 7.32
N PRO A 598 -28.67 18.50 8.55
CA PRO A 598 -27.86 19.69 8.71
C PRO A 598 -26.42 19.42 8.27
N VAL A 599 -25.86 20.35 7.50
CA VAL A 599 -24.50 20.29 6.98
C VAL A 599 -23.74 21.55 7.37
N GLY A 600 -22.54 21.41 7.94
CA GLY A 600 -21.65 22.52 8.29
C GLY A 600 -21.14 23.27 7.06
N LYS A 601 -20.61 24.48 7.28
CA LYS A 601 -19.93 25.24 6.22
C LYS A 601 -18.64 24.51 5.81
N MET A 602 -18.29 24.58 4.54
CA MET A 602 -17.12 23.94 3.96
C MET A 602 -16.33 24.96 3.17
N LEU A 603 -15.03 25.06 3.44
CA LEU A 603 -14.08 25.82 2.66
C LEU A 603 -13.15 24.83 1.95
N LEU A 604 -13.12 24.86 0.63
CA LEU A 604 -12.14 24.16 -0.20
C LEU A 604 -11.13 25.18 -0.73
N ILE A 605 -9.85 25.02 -0.39
CA ILE A 605 -8.74 25.72 -1.02
C ILE A 605 -8.07 24.72 -1.97
N PHE A 606 -8.18 24.95 -3.28
CA PHE A 606 -7.73 24.00 -4.29
C PHE A 606 -6.65 24.60 -5.20
N GLY A 607 -5.54 23.90 -5.38
CA GLY A 607 -4.42 24.32 -6.23
C GLY A 607 -4.26 23.45 -7.48
N CYS A 608 -4.12 24.07 -8.66
CA CYS A 608 -3.70 23.41 -9.89
C CYS A 608 -2.75 24.32 -10.71
N ARG A 609 -2.34 23.91 -11.91
CA ARG A 609 -1.47 24.74 -12.77
C ARG A 609 -2.30 25.80 -13.48
N ARG A 610 -3.34 25.38 -14.21
CA ARG A 610 -4.20 26.28 -14.98
C ARG A 610 -5.66 25.82 -14.88
N PRO A 611 -6.63 26.76 -14.89
CA PRO A 611 -8.06 26.43 -14.81
C PRO A 611 -8.56 25.64 -16.03
N ASP A 612 -7.97 25.88 -17.20
CA ASP A 612 -8.36 25.31 -18.49
C ASP A 612 -7.61 24.01 -18.83
N GLU A 613 -6.61 23.61 -18.02
CA GLU A 613 -5.74 22.46 -18.30
C GLU A 613 -5.94 21.30 -17.30
N ASP A 614 -5.78 21.58 -16.01
CA ASP A 614 -5.66 20.55 -14.97
C ASP A 614 -6.56 20.81 -13.74
N TYR A 615 -7.65 21.56 -13.93
CA TYR A 615 -8.71 21.72 -12.93
C TYR A 615 -9.62 20.48 -12.90
N ILE A 616 -9.17 19.45 -12.17
CA ILE A 616 -9.93 18.20 -12.01
C ILE A 616 -11.30 18.43 -11.36
N TYR A 617 -12.33 17.79 -11.91
CA TYR A 617 -13.72 17.80 -11.40
C TYR A 617 -14.35 19.20 -11.31
N HIS A 618 -13.91 20.17 -12.12
CA HIS A 618 -14.39 21.56 -12.07
C HIS A 618 -15.93 21.67 -12.07
N GLU A 619 -16.59 21.09 -13.07
CA GLU A 619 -18.06 21.15 -13.21
C GLU A 619 -18.80 20.48 -12.04
N GLU A 620 -18.28 19.34 -11.55
CA GLU A 620 -18.88 18.64 -10.41
C GLU A 620 -18.81 19.47 -9.12
N LEU A 621 -17.70 20.19 -8.93
CA LEU A 621 -17.51 21.08 -7.79
C LEU A 621 -18.44 22.30 -7.84
N GLU A 622 -18.64 22.89 -9.02
CA GLU A 622 -19.60 23.99 -9.21
C GLU A 622 -21.05 23.55 -8.92
N GLN A 623 -21.44 22.38 -9.43
CA GLN A 623 -22.76 21.80 -9.17
C GLN A 623 -22.97 21.49 -7.68
N ALA A 624 -21.94 20.96 -7.01
CA ALA A 624 -21.98 20.73 -5.58
C ALA A 624 -22.13 22.04 -4.79
N ALA A 625 -21.40 23.09 -5.16
CA ALA A 625 -21.49 24.40 -4.51
C ALA A 625 -22.90 25.01 -4.61
N GLN A 626 -23.53 24.89 -5.77
CA GLN A 626 -24.93 25.30 -5.99
C GLN A 626 -25.89 24.48 -5.11
N SER A 627 -25.76 23.15 -5.13
CA SER A 627 -26.61 22.22 -4.35
C SER A 627 -26.49 22.40 -2.83
N LEU A 628 -25.36 22.94 -2.38
CA LEU A 628 -25.09 23.20 -0.97
C LEU A 628 -25.51 24.61 -0.52
N GLU A 629 -26.17 25.40 -1.38
CA GLU A 629 -26.80 26.69 -1.06
C GLU A 629 -25.87 27.65 -0.30
N GLY A 630 -24.65 27.83 -0.83
CA GLY A 630 -23.65 28.72 -0.23
C GLY A 630 -22.93 28.16 1.00
N ARG A 631 -23.16 26.89 1.36
CA ARG A 631 -22.38 26.22 2.42
C ARG A 631 -21.00 25.77 1.96
N LEU A 632 -20.77 25.58 0.66
CA LEU A 632 -19.46 25.27 0.10
C LEU A 632 -18.88 26.51 -0.58
N ARG A 633 -17.72 26.97 -0.09
CA ARG A 633 -16.92 28.01 -0.72
C ARG A 633 -15.65 27.38 -1.30
N ILE A 634 -15.36 27.66 -2.56
CA ILE A 634 -14.17 27.15 -3.26
C ILE A 634 -13.25 28.34 -3.55
N VAL A 635 -11.97 28.19 -3.21
CA VAL A 635 -10.91 29.18 -3.44
C VAL A 635 -9.79 28.52 -4.22
N SER A 636 -9.59 28.94 -5.47
CA SER A 636 -8.60 28.32 -6.36
C SER A 636 -7.26 29.06 -6.37
N ALA A 637 -6.16 28.31 -6.40
CA ALA A 637 -4.80 28.77 -6.58
C ALA A 637 -4.23 28.21 -7.89
N PHE A 638 -3.74 29.10 -8.78
CA PHE A 638 -3.21 28.71 -10.08
C PHE A 638 -1.72 29.02 -10.15
N SER A 639 -0.91 27.99 -10.36
CA SER A 639 0.56 28.10 -10.28
C SER A 639 1.24 28.42 -11.61
N ARG A 640 0.53 28.39 -12.75
CA ARG A 640 1.11 28.58 -14.10
C ARG A 640 0.22 29.41 -15.04
N MET A 641 -0.43 30.43 -14.49
CA MET A 641 -1.22 31.40 -15.26
C MET A 641 -0.30 32.43 -15.95
N ASP A 642 -0.47 32.61 -17.25
CA ASP A 642 0.34 33.53 -18.05
C ASP A 642 0.22 34.97 -17.54
N GLY A 643 1.35 35.67 -17.42
CA GLY A 643 1.38 37.07 -16.98
C GLY A 643 1.06 37.30 -15.49
N THR A 644 0.96 36.26 -14.68
CA THR A 644 0.70 36.38 -13.22
C THR A 644 1.74 35.65 -12.38
N PRO A 645 2.00 36.10 -11.13
CA PRO A 645 2.84 35.36 -10.19
C PRO A 645 2.27 33.97 -9.91
N LYS A 646 3.14 32.99 -9.62
CA LYS A 646 2.70 31.66 -9.19
C LYS A 646 1.92 31.79 -7.87
N VAL A 647 0.71 31.26 -7.84
CA VAL A 647 -0.12 31.21 -6.63
C VAL A 647 -0.32 29.76 -6.20
N TYR A 648 -0.05 29.49 -4.94
CA TYR A 648 -0.23 28.20 -4.29
C TYR A 648 -1.32 28.29 -3.21
N VAL A 649 -1.70 27.15 -2.64
CA VAL A 649 -2.79 27.07 -1.66
C VAL A 649 -2.49 27.88 -0.39
N GLN A 650 -1.24 27.89 0.07
CA GLN A 650 -0.80 28.67 1.22
C GLN A 650 -0.86 30.19 1.00
N ASP A 651 -0.81 30.64 -0.26
CA ASP A 651 -0.97 32.06 -0.60
C ASP A 651 -2.43 32.48 -0.47
N ARG A 652 -3.37 31.54 -0.66
CA ARG A 652 -4.81 31.78 -0.52
C ARG A 652 -5.28 31.75 0.92
N GLU A 653 -4.58 31.04 1.81
CA GLU A 653 -4.86 31.04 3.24
C GLU A 653 -4.68 32.44 3.84
N LYS A 654 -3.58 33.12 3.51
CA LYS A 654 -3.26 34.47 4.03
C LYS A 654 -4.23 35.56 3.53
N VAL A 655 -4.86 35.37 2.37
CA VAL A 655 -5.69 36.40 1.72
C VAL A 655 -7.16 36.37 2.20
N ASN A 656 -7.63 35.28 2.84
CA ASN A 656 -9.06 35.12 3.16
C ASN A 656 -9.42 34.89 4.64
N PHE A 657 -8.44 34.79 5.55
CA PHE A 657 -8.71 34.78 7.00
C PHE A 657 -8.91 36.19 7.61
N GLN A 658 -9.20 37.21 6.80
CA GLN A 658 -9.92 38.40 7.28
C GLN A 658 -11.41 38.05 7.49
N TYR A 659 -11.69 37.13 8.41
CA TYR A 659 -12.98 37.06 9.10
C TYR A 659 -12.75 37.62 10.51
N PRO A 660 -13.44 38.70 10.92
CA PRO A 660 -13.43 39.11 12.31
C PRO A 660 -14.18 38.03 13.10
N LYS A 661 -13.45 37.15 13.81
CA LYS A 661 -13.88 36.21 14.89
C LYS A 661 -13.14 34.85 14.92
N VAL A 662 -11.83 34.82 14.68
CA VAL A 662 -10.99 33.71 15.21
C VAL A 662 -10.36 34.11 16.56
N ALA A 663 -10.16 35.42 16.80
CA ALA A 663 -9.68 35.94 18.08
C ALA A 663 -10.68 35.80 19.26
N GLU A 664 -11.97 35.53 19.00
CA GLU A 664 -12.97 35.36 20.07
C GLU A 664 -13.00 33.94 20.68
N LEU A 665 -12.34 32.96 20.05
CA LEU A 665 -12.23 31.60 20.58
C LEU A 665 -11.00 31.40 21.48
N GLU A 666 -9.95 32.20 21.30
CA GLU A 666 -8.79 32.21 22.21
C GLU A 666 -9.04 33.04 23.49
N ALA A 667 -10.01 33.95 23.48
CA ALA A 667 -10.36 34.80 24.63
C ALA A 667 -11.42 34.22 25.58
N LYS A 668 -11.84 32.96 25.42
CA LYS A 668 -12.89 32.32 26.25
C LYS A 668 -12.48 31.00 26.93
N THR A 669 -11.18 30.74 27.02
CA THR A 669 -10.62 29.64 27.82
C THR A 669 -9.92 30.09 29.10
N ASP A 670 -9.99 31.38 29.46
CA ASP A 670 -9.75 31.82 30.83
C ASP A 670 -11.09 31.93 31.56
N ILE A 671 -11.50 30.81 32.18
CA ILE A 671 -12.39 30.80 33.34
C ILE A 671 -11.69 29.93 34.38
N ASP A 672 -11.46 30.54 35.55
CA ASP A 672 -10.87 30.00 36.79
C ASP A 672 -11.21 28.53 37.11
#